data_AF-A0A8S9M886-F1
#
_entry.id   AF-A0A8S9M886-F1
#
_cell.length_a   1.000
_cell.length_b   1.000
_cell.length_c   1.000
_cell.angle_alpha   90.00
_cell.angle_beta   90.00
_cell.angle_gamma   90.00
#
_symmetry.space_group_name_H-M   'P 1'
#
loop_
_entity.id
_entity.type
_entity.pdbx_description
1 polymer ?
#
loop_
_entity_poly.entity_id
_entity_poly.type
_entity_poly.pdbx_seq_one_letter_code
_entity_poly.pdbx_strand_id
1 'polypeptide(L)'
;MCWCFGSVSGLSGDAATAQTQVSVGMGLLAGSTVMLLTVIWGTCTVVGKCDLRDSIAVNNQDTKGFHLKDSGVTVDVWTSYAARIMAISVIPFIIVQLPQMLDSTSGRHLALLVALILSVLMLISYCVYQVFQPWIQRRRLAFAKHKHVISGILRHLKQHALGRLLDDEGQPDEHVIRRLFETIDANKDGHLSAAELKALIIGISFEDIDLDKDDAVGKVLQDFDKTLDEKVDQEEFVRGIKRWLIQAMGAAGPSGPGAGPRTMKYLDHFHVQTKREHALLGDDDNGENDEESGEVADPKWVTIKAALLLLLGAAIAAAFADPLVDTVNNFSAATGIPSFFISFIALPLATNSSEAVSAIIFASRKKIRTASLTFSEYRRVSGFVPQEDALFPFLTVQETLTYSALLRLKTNRKEAEAKVKKLMKELGLEHVADSRIGEGSRSGISGGERRRVSIGVELVHDPNIILIDEPTSGLDSASALQVVMLLKDMTIKQGKTIVLTIHQPGFRILEQINRIVLLSSGLVVQNGSVHSLYQKIKFSGHQIPRRVNVLEYAIDIAGSLEPVMTQSCREIWCYGHGKTWKGNSAGREFHQSDSHSNSVLEEVQILGQRSCKNIFRTKQLFTTRALQASIAGLILGSIYLNVGNQKQEGRVLRTGFFAFTLTFLLSSTTEGLPIFLQDRRILMRETSRRAYRVLSYVLADTLIFIPFLLIISMLFATPVYWLVGLRRELDGFLYFSLVIWIVLLMSNSFVACFSALVPNFIMGTSVISGLMGSFFLFSGYFIAKDRIPVYWEFMHYLSLFKYPFECLVINEYRGDVFLKEQDLEESQKWSNLGIMASFIVGYRVLGFFILWYRCYRTKS
;
A
#
# COMPACT_ATOMS: atom_id res chain seq x y z
N MET A 1 -2.98 19.07 -20.86
CA MET A 1 -4.25 18.78 -21.57
C MET A 1 -4.99 20.04 -22.02
N CYS A 2 -5.31 21.02 -21.16
CA CYS A 2 -6.04 22.22 -21.58
C CYS A 2 -5.41 23.00 -22.76
N TRP A 3 -4.07 23.07 -22.82
CA TRP A 3 -3.34 23.73 -23.92
C TRP A 3 -3.67 23.12 -25.30
N CYS A 4 -3.64 21.78 -25.42
CA CYS A 4 -4.01 21.09 -26.65
C CYS A 4 -5.51 21.24 -27.00
N PHE A 5 -6.39 21.35 -26.00
CA PHE A 5 -7.82 21.56 -26.23
C PHE A 5 -8.13 22.96 -26.79
N GLY A 6 -7.32 23.97 -26.43
CA GLY A 6 -7.42 25.32 -27.01
C GLY A 6 -7.11 25.32 -28.51
N SER A 7 -5.93 24.83 -28.90
CA SER A 7 -5.49 24.85 -30.31
C SER A 7 -6.32 23.95 -31.25
N VAL A 8 -6.96 22.90 -30.73
CA VAL A 8 -7.83 22.00 -31.52
C VAL A 8 -9.23 22.60 -31.77
N SER A 9 -9.60 23.71 -31.11
CA SER A 9 -10.93 24.33 -31.23
C SER A 9 -11.18 25.09 -32.55
N GLY A 10 -10.19 25.18 -33.46
CA GLY A 10 -10.36 25.74 -34.81
C GLY A 10 -10.57 27.25 -34.88
N LEU A 11 -10.34 27.98 -33.79
CA LEU A 11 -10.57 29.43 -33.69
C LEU A 11 -9.42 30.30 -34.26
N SER A 12 -8.28 29.71 -34.65
CA SER A 12 -7.16 30.44 -35.24
C SER A 12 -6.40 29.61 -36.28
N GLY A 13 -6.54 29.96 -37.55
CA GLY A 13 -5.67 29.52 -38.64
C GLY A 13 -6.04 28.24 -39.40
N ASP A 14 -5.44 28.08 -40.57
CA ASP A 14 -5.57 26.89 -41.43
C ASP A 14 -5.03 25.62 -40.77
N ALA A 15 -5.45 24.46 -41.29
CA ALA A 15 -5.07 23.15 -40.77
C ALA A 15 -3.55 22.93 -40.65
N ALA A 16 -2.75 23.54 -41.54
CA ALA A 16 -1.29 23.49 -41.46
C ALA A 16 -0.73 24.20 -40.21
N THR A 17 -1.28 25.37 -39.87
CA THR A 17 -0.90 26.15 -38.69
C THR A 17 -1.28 25.41 -37.41
N ALA A 18 -2.51 24.87 -37.35
CA ALA A 18 -2.97 24.05 -36.23
C ALA A 18 -2.11 22.79 -36.04
N GLN A 19 -1.71 22.10 -37.11
CA GLN A 19 -0.84 20.93 -37.04
C GLN A 19 0.57 21.29 -36.54
N THR A 20 1.10 22.46 -36.92
CA THR A 20 2.38 22.97 -36.43
C THR A 20 2.30 23.29 -34.93
N GLN A 21 1.26 24.01 -34.49
CA GLN A 21 1.00 24.30 -33.07
C GLN A 21 0.85 23.02 -32.23
N VAL A 22 0.08 22.03 -32.70
CA VAL A 22 -0.07 20.73 -32.02
C VAL A 22 1.27 19.99 -31.94
N SER A 23 2.11 20.05 -32.99
CA SER A 23 3.44 19.42 -32.97
C SER A 23 4.39 20.05 -31.95
N VAL A 24 4.40 21.38 -31.83
CA VAL A 24 5.20 22.13 -30.85
C VAL A 24 4.67 21.88 -29.43
N GLY A 25 3.36 21.91 -29.22
CA GLY A 25 2.73 21.63 -27.93
C GLY A 25 2.94 20.20 -27.43
N MET A 26 2.83 19.21 -28.33
CA MET A 26 3.16 17.80 -28.03
C MET A 26 4.67 17.63 -27.76
N GLY A 27 5.53 18.31 -28.54
CA GLY A 27 6.98 18.32 -28.35
C GLY A 27 7.40 18.89 -26.99
N LEU A 28 6.77 19.97 -26.53
CA LEU A 28 7.00 20.57 -25.21
C LEU A 28 6.59 19.63 -24.06
N LEU A 29 5.47 18.91 -24.22
CA LEU A 29 4.91 18.02 -23.20
C LEU A 29 5.66 16.67 -23.11
N ALA A 30 6.08 16.13 -24.26
CA ALA A 30 6.95 14.95 -24.33
C ALA A 30 8.41 15.28 -23.95
N GLY A 31 8.92 16.43 -24.38
CA GLY A 31 10.26 16.90 -24.09
C GLY A 31 10.47 17.16 -22.60
N SER A 32 9.54 17.87 -21.95
CA SER A 32 9.57 18.09 -20.50
C SER A 32 9.52 16.80 -19.69
N THR A 33 8.67 15.84 -20.04
CA THR A 33 8.60 14.55 -19.32
C THR A 33 9.86 13.69 -19.52
N VAL A 34 10.42 13.63 -20.74
CA VAL A 34 11.69 12.93 -21.01
C VAL A 34 12.87 13.63 -20.34
N MET A 35 12.90 14.97 -20.29
CA MET A 35 13.93 15.73 -19.61
C MET A 35 13.88 15.61 -18.09
N LEU A 36 12.69 15.66 -17.49
CA LEU A 36 12.51 15.39 -16.06
C LEU A 36 13.07 14.01 -15.69
N LEU A 37 12.85 13.00 -16.54
CA LEU A 37 13.40 11.66 -16.34
C LEU A 37 14.91 11.54 -16.58
N THR A 38 15.50 12.28 -17.53
CA THR A 38 16.89 12.09 -17.95
C THR A 38 17.88 13.08 -17.32
N VAL A 39 17.52 14.36 -17.23
CA VAL A 39 18.39 15.42 -16.70
C VAL A 39 18.39 15.43 -15.18
N ILE A 40 17.25 15.23 -14.51
CA ILE A 40 17.24 15.10 -13.03
C ILE A 40 17.98 13.82 -12.64
N TRP A 41 17.72 12.69 -13.31
CA TRP A 41 18.43 11.44 -13.03
C TRP A 41 19.94 11.56 -13.27
N GLY A 42 20.34 12.15 -14.41
CA GLY A 42 21.75 12.46 -14.70
C GLY A 42 22.38 13.37 -13.63
N THR A 43 21.68 14.41 -13.21
CA THR A 43 22.14 15.32 -12.14
C THR A 43 22.26 14.58 -10.81
N CYS A 44 21.30 13.73 -10.43
CA CYS A 44 21.39 12.87 -9.25
C CYS A 44 22.58 11.91 -9.31
N THR A 45 22.92 11.36 -10.50
CA THR A 45 24.13 10.54 -10.65
C THR A 45 25.44 11.35 -10.56
N VAL A 46 25.46 12.60 -11.00
CA VAL A 46 26.64 13.47 -10.86
C VAL A 46 26.79 14.00 -9.43
N VAL A 47 25.68 14.34 -8.76
CA VAL A 47 25.66 14.83 -7.36
C VAL A 47 25.92 13.70 -6.36
N GLY A 48 25.44 12.49 -6.63
CA GLY A 48 25.70 11.29 -5.81
C GLY A 48 27.04 10.60 -6.08
N LYS A 49 27.95 11.26 -6.82
CA LYS A 49 29.25 10.73 -7.23
C LYS A 49 30.23 10.63 -6.06
N CYS A 50 31.06 9.59 -6.08
CA CYS A 50 32.06 9.28 -5.06
C CYS A 50 33.24 8.51 -5.64
N ASP A 51 34.40 8.61 -5.00
CA ASP A 51 35.60 7.86 -5.33
C ASP A 51 35.41 6.36 -5.04
N LEU A 52 35.87 5.51 -5.97
CA LEU A 52 35.94 4.07 -5.77
C LEU A 52 37.36 3.64 -5.35
N ARG A 53 37.43 2.83 -4.27
CA ARG A 53 38.62 2.06 -3.89
C ARG A 53 38.23 0.60 -3.78
N ASP A 54 38.94 -0.28 -4.50
CA ASP A 54 38.68 -1.73 -4.53
C ASP A 54 37.20 -2.11 -4.80
N SER A 55 36.55 -1.39 -5.72
CA SER A 55 35.11 -1.49 -6.05
C SER A 55 34.14 -1.14 -4.90
N ILE A 56 34.63 -0.51 -3.83
CA ILE A 56 33.84 0.01 -2.72
C ILE A 56 33.82 1.55 -2.80
N ALA A 57 32.62 2.12 -2.68
CA ALA A 57 32.42 3.56 -2.63
C ALA A 57 32.94 4.16 -1.32
N VAL A 58 33.73 5.23 -1.41
CA VAL A 58 34.16 6.02 -0.26
C VAL A 58 33.20 7.19 -0.06
N ASN A 59 32.38 7.13 1.00
CA ASN A 59 31.34 8.14 1.24
C ASN A 59 31.93 9.56 1.35
N ASN A 60 31.27 10.52 0.69
CA ASN A 60 31.57 11.96 0.72
C ASN A 60 33.00 12.37 0.32
N GLN A 61 33.69 11.59 -0.52
CA GLN A 61 34.90 12.02 -1.22
C GLN A 61 34.71 11.93 -2.74
N ASP A 62 34.92 13.05 -3.42
CA ASP A 62 35.06 13.14 -4.88
C ASP A 62 36.36 13.85 -5.23
N THR A 63 37.48 13.13 -5.17
CA THR A 63 38.82 13.65 -5.47
C THR A 63 39.24 13.40 -6.92
N LYS A 64 38.60 12.45 -7.61
CA LYS A 64 38.86 12.10 -9.01
C LYS A 64 37.76 12.66 -9.91
N GLY A 65 38.13 13.37 -10.98
CA GLY A 65 37.19 13.97 -11.95
C GLY A 65 36.38 12.96 -12.78
N PHE A 66 36.15 13.22 -14.07
CA PHE A 66 35.40 12.32 -14.97
C PHE A 66 36.17 11.05 -15.39
N HIS A 67 36.78 10.33 -14.44
CA HIS A 67 37.45 9.05 -14.69
C HIS A 67 36.45 7.89 -14.64
N LEU A 68 36.13 7.35 -15.82
CA LEU A 68 35.15 6.27 -16.09
C LEU A 68 35.35 4.94 -15.32
N LYS A 69 36.49 4.73 -14.66
CA LYS A 69 36.82 3.48 -13.94
C LYS A 69 36.96 3.63 -12.42
N ASP A 70 37.22 4.85 -11.95
CA ASP A 70 37.66 5.12 -10.59
C ASP A 70 36.64 5.96 -9.78
N SER A 71 35.53 6.33 -10.40
CA SER A 71 34.42 7.07 -9.78
C SER A 71 33.10 6.34 -10.02
N GLY A 72 32.18 6.44 -9.06
CA GLY A 72 30.89 5.77 -9.10
C GLY A 72 29.82 6.51 -8.30
N VAL A 73 28.61 5.96 -8.23
CA VAL A 73 27.46 6.57 -7.53
C VAL A 73 26.92 5.57 -6.53
N THR A 74 26.63 6.03 -5.30
CA THR A 74 25.98 5.18 -4.29
C THR A 74 24.47 5.12 -4.52
N VAL A 75 24.05 4.24 -5.42
CA VAL A 75 22.64 3.89 -5.63
C VAL A 75 22.31 2.54 -5.00
N ASP A 76 21.05 2.35 -4.62
CA ASP A 76 20.55 1.02 -4.31
C ASP A 76 20.57 0.13 -5.57
N VAL A 77 20.50 -1.18 -5.35
CA VAL A 77 20.62 -2.17 -6.43
C VAL A 77 19.44 -2.12 -7.41
N TRP A 78 18.25 -1.71 -6.97
CA TRP A 78 17.06 -1.62 -7.83
C TRP A 78 17.13 -0.39 -8.74
N THR A 79 17.54 0.76 -8.22
CA THR A 79 17.86 1.95 -9.03
C THR A 79 18.96 1.65 -10.05
N SER A 80 19.99 0.86 -9.68
CA SER A 80 21.01 0.41 -10.64
C SER A 80 20.45 -0.51 -11.74
N TYR A 81 19.54 -1.44 -11.41
CA TYR A 81 18.88 -2.27 -12.43
C TYR A 81 17.94 -1.46 -13.31
N ALA A 82 17.14 -0.56 -12.75
CA ALA A 82 16.24 0.32 -13.48
C ALA A 82 17.03 1.20 -14.48
N ALA A 83 18.16 1.77 -14.04
CA ALA A 83 19.06 2.53 -14.91
C ALA A 83 19.61 1.71 -16.09
N ARG A 84 20.03 0.47 -15.84
CA ARG A 84 20.49 -0.45 -16.90
C ARG A 84 19.37 -0.81 -17.88
N ILE A 85 18.16 -1.05 -17.38
CA ILE A 85 16.98 -1.33 -18.22
C ILE A 85 16.62 -0.10 -19.07
N MET A 86 16.65 1.11 -18.50
CA MET A 86 16.45 2.35 -19.26
C MET A 86 17.52 2.53 -20.34
N ALA A 87 18.80 2.33 -20.04
CA ALA A 87 19.87 2.39 -21.05
C ALA A 87 19.68 1.37 -22.18
N ILE A 88 19.26 0.14 -21.85
CA ILE A 88 18.92 -0.90 -22.84
C ILE A 88 17.70 -0.50 -23.69
N SER A 89 16.72 0.20 -23.12
CA SER A 89 15.53 0.68 -23.84
C SER A 89 15.82 1.77 -24.89
N VAL A 90 17.04 2.34 -24.89
CA VAL A 90 17.52 3.27 -25.94
C VAL A 90 17.97 2.51 -27.21
N ILE A 91 18.22 1.20 -27.13
CA ILE A 91 18.69 0.40 -28.28
C ILE A 91 17.70 0.42 -29.47
N PRO A 92 16.37 0.21 -29.29
CA PRO A 92 15.40 0.41 -30.37
C PRO A 92 15.48 1.80 -31.02
N PHE A 93 15.69 2.86 -30.24
CA PHE A 93 15.79 4.23 -30.74
C PHE A 93 17.06 4.43 -31.58
N ILE A 94 18.20 3.90 -31.15
CA ILE A 94 19.47 3.91 -31.91
C ILE A 94 19.31 3.16 -33.24
N ILE A 95 18.61 2.01 -33.25
CA ILE A 95 18.32 1.24 -34.47
C ILE A 95 17.47 2.04 -35.46
N VAL A 96 16.53 2.87 -34.98
CA VAL A 96 15.72 3.76 -35.84
C VAL A 96 16.53 4.95 -36.38
N GLN A 97 17.49 5.48 -35.63
CA GLN A 97 18.35 6.58 -36.07
C GLN A 97 19.44 6.15 -37.07
N LEU A 98 19.99 4.94 -36.97
CA LEU A 98 21.11 4.47 -37.80
C LEU A 98 20.88 4.61 -39.33
N PRO A 99 19.71 4.23 -39.90
CA PRO A 99 19.39 4.44 -41.32
C PRO A 99 18.98 5.88 -41.67
N GLN A 100 18.69 6.73 -40.68
CA GLN A 100 18.52 8.17 -40.90
C GLN A 100 19.89 8.83 -41.08
N MET A 101 20.91 8.42 -40.32
CA MET A 101 22.29 8.93 -40.45
C MET A 101 23.05 8.41 -41.69
N LEU A 102 22.56 7.34 -42.34
CA LEU A 102 23.20 6.70 -43.50
C LEU A 102 22.43 6.89 -44.82
N ASP A 103 21.41 7.75 -44.85
CA ASP A 103 20.57 8.09 -46.00
C ASP A 103 19.99 6.94 -46.86
N SER A 104 19.94 5.73 -46.32
CA SER A 104 19.42 4.55 -47.01
C SER A 104 17.89 4.46 -46.94
N THR A 105 17.21 4.70 -48.07
CA THR A 105 15.74 4.62 -48.16
C THR A 105 15.19 3.21 -47.95
N SER A 106 15.83 2.18 -48.50
CA SER A 106 15.43 0.77 -48.29
C SER A 106 15.72 0.28 -46.87
N GLY A 107 16.77 0.77 -46.22
CA GLY A 107 17.11 0.39 -44.84
C GLY A 107 16.12 0.91 -43.80
N ARG A 108 15.45 2.05 -44.04
CA ARG A 108 14.53 2.70 -43.09
C ARG A 108 13.33 1.83 -42.71
N HIS A 109 12.64 1.23 -43.68
CA HIS A 109 11.47 0.38 -43.39
C HIS A 109 11.85 -0.91 -42.65
N LEU A 110 12.96 -1.54 -43.03
CA LEU A 110 13.47 -2.73 -42.36
C LEU A 110 13.88 -2.42 -40.91
N ALA A 111 14.60 -1.32 -40.68
CA ALA A 111 15.03 -0.92 -39.34
C ALA A 111 13.87 -0.51 -38.42
N LEU A 112 12.85 0.17 -38.95
CA LEU A 112 11.61 0.45 -38.21
C LEU A 112 10.91 -0.84 -37.79
N LEU A 113 10.80 -1.82 -38.69
CA LEU A 113 10.18 -3.11 -38.40
C LEU A 113 11.01 -3.93 -37.39
N VAL A 114 12.34 -3.95 -37.52
CA VAL A 114 13.25 -4.59 -36.55
C VAL A 114 13.19 -3.90 -35.18
N ALA A 115 13.18 -2.58 -35.11
CA ALA A 115 13.06 -1.83 -33.85
C ALA A 115 11.67 -1.99 -33.19
N LEU A 116 10.61 -2.13 -33.99
CA LEU A 116 9.27 -2.45 -33.49
C LEU A 116 9.23 -3.86 -32.89
N ILE A 117 9.79 -4.87 -33.57
CA ILE A 117 9.90 -6.23 -33.03
C ILE A 117 10.76 -6.24 -31.77
N LEU A 118 11.90 -5.53 -31.76
CA LEU A 118 12.79 -5.46 -30.59
C LEU A 118 12.12 -4.77 -29.40
N SER A 119 11.39 -3.67 -29.61
CA SER A 119 10.70 -2.95 -28.54
C SER A 119 9.53 -3.76 -27.97
N VAL A 120 8.76 -4.47 -28.80
CA VAL A 120 7.71 -5.39 -28.36
C VAL A 120 8.31 -6.58 -27.58
N LEU A 121 9.41 -7.17 -28.05
CA LEU A 121 10.10 -8.24 -27.32
C LEU A 121 10.70 -7.77 -25.99
N MET A 122 11.30 -6.57 -25.94
CA MET A 122 11.79 -5.97 -24.69
C MET A 122 10.64 -5.66 -23.72
N LEU A 123 9.51 -5.16 -24.22
CA LEU A 123 8.31 -4.90 -23.40
C LEU A 123 7.74 -6.20 -22.84
N ILE A 124 7.56 -7.25 -23.66
CA ILE A 124 7.10 -8.57 -23.20
C ILE A 124 8.09 -9.14 -22.18
N SER A 125 9.40 -9.08 -22.44
CA SER A 125 10.43 -9.54 -21.50
C SER A 125 10.40 -8.75 -20.18
N TYR A 126 10.12 -7.45 -20.22
CA TYR A 126 9.98 -6.60 -19.04
C TYR A 126 8.70 -6.94 -18.24
N CYS A 127 7.57 -7.13 -18.90
CA CYS A 127 6.33 -7.58 -18.26
C CYS A 127 6.49 -8.97 -17.63
N VAL A 128 7.13 -9.91 -18.33
CA VAL A 128 7.49 -11.23 -17.78
C VAL A 128 8.40 -11.08 -16.57
N TYR A 129 9.45 -10.24 -16.66
CA TYR A 129 10.32 -9.94 -15.52
C TYR A 129 9.54 -9.37 -14.32
N GLN A 130 8.66 -8.39 -14.51
CA GLN A 130 7.82 -7.84 -13.44
C GLN A 130 6.86 -8.88 -12.82
N VAL A 131 6.28 -9.77 -13.62
CA VAL A 131 5.40 -10.85 -13.13
C VAL A 131 6.17 -11.87 -12.28
N PHE A 132 7.39 -12.23 -12.67
CA PHE A 132 8.22 -13.18 -11.92
C PHE A 132 9.08 -12.54 -10.82
N GLN A 133 9.32 -11.22 -10.85
CA GLN A 133 10.14 -10.50 -9.87
C GLN A 133 9.71 -10.77 -8.41
N PRO A 134 8.42 -10.71 -8.02
CA PRO A 134 8.00 -11.03 -6.65
C PRO A 134 8.34 -12.45 -6.21
N TRP A 135 8.38 -13.41 -7.13
CA TRP A 135 8.77 -14.80 -6.85
C TRP A 135 10.29 -14.95 -6.76
N ILE A 136 11.03 -14.34 -7.69
CA ILE A 136 12.50 -14.31 -7.69
C ILE A 136 13.03 -13.64 -6.42
N GLN A 137 12.44 -12.50 -6.02
CA GLN A 137 12.75 -11.80 -4.77
C GLN A 137 12.52 -12.69 -3.55
N ARG A 138 11.34 -13.32 -3.40
CA ARG A 138 11.07 -14.23 -2.27
C ARG A 138 12.08 -15.38 -2.21
N ARG A 139 12.45 -15.97 -3.36
CA ARG A 139 13.40 -17.08 -3.41
C ARG A 139 14.83 -16.64 -3.09
N ARG A 140 15.25 -15.44 -3.54
CA ARG A 140 16.54 -14.83 -3.16
C ARG A 140 16.58 -14.44 -1.67
N LEU A 141 15.50 -13.88 -1.14
CA LEU A 141 15.36 -13.53 0.28
C LEU A 141 15.44 -14.79 1.16
N ALA A 142 14.75 -15.87 0.80
CA ALA A 142 14.82 -17.15 1.51
C ALA A 142 16.24 -17.73 1.53
N PHE A 143 16.96 -17.64 0.40
CA PHE A 143 18.36 -18.07 0.29
C PHE A 143 19.32 -17.20 1.12
N ALA A 144 19.14 -15.86 1.11
CA ALA A 144 19.91 -14.94 1.94
C ALA A 144 19.67 -15.16 3.45
N LYS A 145 18.41 -15.38 3.86
CA LYS A 145 18.05 -15.76 5.23
C LYS A 145 18.74 -17.06 5.66
N HIS A 146 18.74 -18.09 4.81
CA HIS A 146 19.40 -19.37 5.09
C HIS A 146 20.93 -19.23 5.25
N LYS A 147 21.61 -18.51 4.34
CA LYS A 147 23.04 -18.18 4.51
C LYS A 147 23.32 -17.45 5.84
N HIS A 148 22.41 -16.57 6.29
CA HIS A 148 22.61 -15.81 7.53
C HIS A 148 22.51 -16.72 8.76
N VAL A 149 21.58 -17.68 8.76
CA VAL A 149 21.50 -18.75 9.78
C VAL A 149 22.81 -19.53 9.84
N ILE A 150 23.33 -20.00 8.70
CA ILE A 150 24.64 -20.70 8.59
C ILE A 150 25.76 -19.85 9.22
N SER A 151 25.84 -18.58 8.84
CA SER A 151 26.88 -17.67 9.32
C SER A 151 26.78 -17.39 10.82
N GLY A 152 25.57 -17.23 11.37
CA GLY A 152 25.36 -17.02 12.80
C GLY A 152 25.72 -18.25 13.63
N ILE A 153 25.34 -19.45 13.15
CA ILE A 153 25.70 -20.72 13.80
C ILE A 153 27.23 -20.90 13.79
N LEU A 154 27.90 -20.78 12.65
CA LEU A 154 29.37 -20.88 12.59
C LEU A 154 30.08 -19.89 13.53
N ARG A 155 29.57 -18.67 13.66
CA ARG A 155 30.13 -17.63 14.54
C ARG A 155 29.96 -17.96 16.02
N HIS A 156 28.77 -18.41 16.42
CA HIS A 156 28.46 -18.83 17.78
C HIS A 156 29.22 -20.10 18.18
N LEU A 157 29.21 -21.11 17.31
CA LEU A 157 29.97 -22.35 17.47
C LEU A 157 31.47 -22.08 17.66
N LYS A 158 32.03 -21.10 16.96
CA LYS A 158 33.43 -20.68 17.16
C LYS A 158 33.67 -19.96 18.50
N GLN A 159 32.71 -19.18 18.99
CA GLN A 159 32.80 -18.50 20.30
C GLN A 159 32.73 -19.49 21.48
N HIS A 160 32.05 -20.63 21.29
CA HIS A 160 31.91 -21.69 22.30
C HIS A 160 32.84 -22.90 22.08
N ALA A 161 33.58 -22.96 20.97
CA ALA A 161 34.55 -24.02 20.71
C ALA A 161 35.75 -23.95 21.67
N LEU A 162 36.10 -25.09 22.28
CA LEU A 162 37.30 -25.28 23.11
C LEU A 162 38.61 -25.35 22.28
N GLY A 163 38.66 -24.69 21.12
CA GLY A 163 39.73 -24.79 20.14
C GLY A 163 39.47 -23.97 18.87
N ARG A 164 40.32 -24.13 17.86
CA ARG A 164 40.09 -23.52 16.54
C ARG A 164 39.20 -24.46 15.71
N LEU A 165 38.23 -23.91 14.95
CA LEU A 165 37.43 -24.70 14.00
C LEU A 165 38.19 -25.08 12.71
N LEU A 166 39.41 -24.57 12.54
CA LEU A 166 40.34 -24.94 11.48
C LEU A 166 41.69 -25.32 12.10
N ASP A 167 42.35 -26.31 11.54
CA ASP A 167 43.75 -26.66 11.85
C ASP A 167 44.74 -25.59 11.34
N ASP A 168 46.04 -25.79 11.57
CA ASP A 168 47.09 -24.84 11.17
C ASP A 168 47.31 -24.84 9.64
N GLU A 169 46.89 -25.90 8.94
CA GLU A 169 46.81 -26.05 7.49
C GLU A 169 45.57 -25.37 6.86
N GLY A 170 44.62 -24.91 7.69
CA GLY A 170 43.41 -24.21 7.27
C GLY A 170 42.25 -25.11 6.84
N GLN A 171 42.30 -26.41 7.10
CA GLN A 171 41.18 -27.35 6.91
C GLN A 171 40.32 -27.45 8.18
N PRO A 172 39.05 -27.89 8.09
CA PRO A 172 38.18 -28.04 9.26
C PRO A 172 38.68 -29.10 10.28
N ASP A 173 38.92 -28.66 11.52
CA ASP A 173 39.39 -29.53 12.63
C ASP A 173 38.26 -30.44 13.10
N GLU A 174 38.33 -31.70 12.67
CA GLU A 174 37.33 -32.72 12.98
C GLU A 174 37.27 -33.09 14.47
N HIS A 175 38.40 -33.01 15.19
CA HIS A 175 38.45 -33.33 16.62
C HIS A 175 37.77 -32.24 17.47
N VAL A 176 37.90 -30.96 17.07
CA VAL A 176 37.18 -29.86 17.72
C VAL A 176 35.69 -29.93 17.38
N ILE A 177 35.31 -30.25 16.13
CA ILE A 177 33.89 -30.36 15.73
C ILE A 177 33.20 -31.54 16.44
N ARG A 178 33.87 -32.69 16.64
CA ARG A 178 33.31 -33.83 17.41
C ARG A 178 33.08 -33.50 18.89
N ARG A 179 34.01 -32.80 19.54
CA ARG A 179 33.80 -32.28 20.91
C ARG A 179 32.69 -31.24 21.02
N LEU A 180 32.44 -30.50 19.94
CA LEU A 180 31.35 -29.54 19.85
C LEU A 180 29.99 -30.23 19.86
N PHE A 181 29.85 -31.34 19.14
CA PHE A 181 28.65 -32.19 19.15
C PHE A 181 28.32 -32.66 20.58
N GLU A 182 29.31 -33.22 21.29
CA GLU A 182 29.20 -33.67 22.70
C GLU A 182 28.84 -32.54 23.69
N THR A 183 29.01 -31.28 23.30
CA THR A 183 28.66 -30.09 24.10
C THR A 183 27.23 -29.61 23.83
N ILE A 184 26.67 -29.94 22.66
CA ILE A 184 25.31 -29.56 22.22
C ILE A 184 24.30 -30.69 22.56
N ASP A 185 24.75 -31.94 22.50
CA ASP A 185 24.01 -33.12 23.00
C ASP A 185 23.88 -33.06 24.53
N ALA A 186 22.81 -32.39 24.98
CA ALA A 186 22.55 -32.15 26.39
C ALA A 186 22.02 -33.40 27.12
N ASN A 187 21.47 -34.36 26.37
CA ASN A 187 20.81 -35.56 26.91
C ASN A 187 21.74 -36.80 26.88
N LYS A 188 22.78 -36.77 26.04
CA LYS A 188 23.81 -37.80 25.79
C LYS A 188 23.29 -39.07 25.10
N ASP A 189 22.28 -38.96 24.25
CA ASP A 189 21.75 -40.07 23.44
C ASP A 189 22.54 -40.31 22.14
N GLY A 190 23.49 -39.44 21.79
CA GLY A 190 24.33 -39.57 20.60
C GLY A 190 23.71 -38.98 19.33
N HIS A 191 22.57 -38.29 19.43
CA HIS A 191 21.91 -37.60 18.35
C HIS A 191 21.52 -36.17 18.76
N LEU A 192 21.41 -35.26 17.80
CA LEU A 192 20.85 -33.93 18.03
C LEU A 192 19.39 -33.89 17.57
N SER A 193 18.48 -33.71 18.53
CA SER A 193 17.07 -33.50 18.24
C SER A 193 16.78 -32.09 17.73
N ALA A 194 15.63 -31.90 17.08
CA ALA A 194 15.10 -30.57 16.74
C ALA A 194 15.03 -29.63 17.96
N ALA A 195 14.83 -30.17 19.18
CA ALA A 195 14.78 -29.38 20.41
C ALA A 195 16.16 -28.86 20.85
N GLU A 196 17.22 -29.66 20.70
CA GLU A 196 18.60 -29.24 20.99
C GLU A 196 19.14 -28.27 19.94
N LEU A 197 18.86 -28.52 18.66
CA LEU A 197 19.14 -27.56 17.59
C LEU A 197 18.38 -26.24 17.81
N LYS A 198 17.14 -26.29 18.31
CA LYS A 198 16.37 -25.10 18.70
C LYS A 198 16.98 -24.39 19.90
N ALA A 199 17.47 -25.10 20.90
CA ALA A 199 18.18 -24.52 22.03
C ALA A 199 19.47 -23.79 21.60
N LEU A 200 20.27 -24.43 20.73
CA LEU A 200 21.45 -23.82 20.11
C LEU A 200 21.09 -22.54 19.35
N ILE A 201 20.10 -22.59 18.45
CA ILE A 201 19.67 -21.45 17.63
C ILE A 201 19.04 -20.32 18.48
N ILE A 202 18.38 -20.65 19.61
CA ILE A 202 17.88 -19.65 20.57
C ILE A 202 19.04 -18.90 21.26
N GLY A 203 20.18 -19.53 21.47
CA GLY A 203 21.39 -18.92 22.04
C GLY A 203 22.12 -17.94 21.10
N ILE A 204 21.77 -17.90 19.80
CA ILE A 204 22.40 -17.03 18.81
C ILE A 204 21.65 -15.69 18.72
N SER A 205 22.37 -14.60 18.98
CA SER A 205 21.86 -13.24 18.76
C SER A 205 21.95 -12.88 17.26
N PHE A 206 20.84 -13.04 16.53
CA PHE A 206 20.69 -12.53 15.16
C PHE A 206 20.21 -11.07 15.22
N GLU A 207 21.12 -10.13 15.45
CA GLU A 207 20.85 -8.73 15.84
C GLU A 207 20.04 -7.89 14.82
N ASP A 208 19.83 -8.37 13.58
CA ASP A 208 19.31 -7.56 12.47
C ASP A 208 18.17 -8.16 11.65
N ILE A 209 17.91 -9.48 11.77
CA ILE A 209 17.00 -10.21 10.88
C ILE A 209 15.99 -11.00 11.70
N ASP A 210 14.71 -10.67 11.49
CA ASP A 210 13.58 -11.45 12.01
C ASP A 210 13.52 -12.80 11.26
N LEU A 211 14.00 -13.83 11.96
CA LEU A 211 14.13 -15.21 11.52
C LEU A 211 13.25 -16.06 12.43
N ASP A 212 12.26 -16.71 11.84
CA ASP A 212 11.49 -17.75 12.52
C ASP A 212 12.45 -18.87 12.94
N LYS A 213 12.49 -19.15 14.24
CA LYS A 213 13.44 -20.10 14.83
C LYS A 213 13.10 -21.53 14.45
N ASP A 214 11.82 -21.84 14.19
CA ASP A 214 11.39 -23.18 13.77
C ASP A 214 11.68 -23.41 12.27
N ASP A 215 11.51 -22.39 11.41
CA ASP A 215 12.01 -22.40 10.02
C ASP A 215 13.54 -22.51 9.96
N ALA A 216 14.26 -21.86 10.86
CA ALA A 216 15.71 -21.98 10.98
C ALA A 216 16.13 -23.41 11.39
N VAL A 217 15.52 -23.98 12.43
CA VAL A 217 15.78 -25.36 12.88
C VAL A 217 15.50 -26.36 11.75
N GLY A 218 14.34 -26.27 11.10
CA GLY A 218 13.98 -27.16 10.00
C GLY A 218 14.97 -27.10 8.82
N LYS A 219 15.51 -25.92 8.51
CA LYS A 219 16.55 -25.75 7.47
C LYS A 219 17.91 -26.30 7.87
N VAL A 220 18.27 -26.25 9.16
CA VAL A 220 19.51 -26.84 9.66
C VAL A 220 19.40 -28.37 9.61
N LEU A 221 18.28 -28.91 10.10
CA LEU A 221 17.95 -30.33 10.00
C LEU A 221 18.03 -30.80 8.54
N GLN A 222 17.31 -30.17 7.61
CA GLN A 222 17.31 -30.52 6.18
C GLN A 222 18.71 -30.51 5.52
N ASP A 223 19.64 -29.66 5.97
CA ASP A 223 20.99 -29.59 5.39
C ASP A 223 21.96 -30.60 6.03
N PHE A 224 21.76 -30.96 7.30
CA PHE A 224 22.60 -31.87 8.08
C PHE A 224 22.13 -33.32 8.00
N ASP A 225 20.87 -33.59 8.32
CA ASP A 225 20.20 -34.88 8.16
C ASP A 225 20.25 -35.29 6.67
N LYS A 226 20.86 -36.44 6.41
CA LYS A 226 20.96 -37.08 5.09
C LYS A 226 20.42 -38.50 5.10
N THR A 227 20.14 -39.07 6.27
CA THR A 227 19.49 -40.36 6.47
C THR A 227 17.95 -40.26 6.46
N LEU A 228 17.42 -39.04 6.62
CA LEU A 228 16.00 -38.66 6.70
C LEU A 228 15.28 -39.25 7.93
N ASP A 229 15.95 -39.29 9.08
CA ASP A 229 15.42 -39.82 10.35
C ASP A 229 14.91 -38.75 11.33
N GLU A 230 14.90 -37.47 10.91
CA GLU A 230 14.52 -36.28 11.71
C GLU A 230 15.43 -36.03 12.94
N LYS A 231 16.62 -36.64 12.96
CA LYS A 231 17.70 -36.37 13.89
C LYS A 231 18.95 -35.99 13.12
N VAL A 232 20.03 -35.70 13.84
CA VAL A 232 21.37 -35.52 13.25
C VAL A 232 22.37 -36.31 14.08
N ASP A 233 23.02 -37.30 13.48
CA ASP A 233 24.08 -38.06 14.13
C ASP A 233 25.43 -37.30 14.15
N GLN A 234 26.43 -37.84 14.87
CA GLN A 234 27.74 -37.20 15.00
C GLN A 234 28.48 -37.05 13.65
N GLU A 235 28.33 -38.01 12.73
CA GLU A 235 28.97 -37.99 11.41
C GLU A 235 28.29 -37.01 10.45
N GLU A 236 26.97 -36.93 10.49
CA GLU A 236 26.17 -35.94 9.77
C GLU A 236 26.47 -34.52 10.23
N PHE A 237 26.55 -34.30 11.55
CA PHE A 237 26.93 -33.01 12.12
C PHE A 237 28.34 -32.58 11.69
N VAL A 238 29.33 -33.47 11.80
CA VAL A 238 30.71 -33.21 11.36
C VAL A 238 30.74 -32.85 9.87
N ARG A 239 30.01 -33.61 9.03
CA ARG A 239 29.94 -33.42 7.58
C ARG A 239 29.23 -32.12 7.20
N GLY A 240 28.18 -31.75 7.93
CA GLY A 240 27.44 -30.50 7.78
C GLY A 240 28.30 -29.27 8.09
N ILE A 241 28.95 -29.25 9.26
CA ILE A 241 29.84 -28.17 9.67
C ILE A 241 31.03 -28.03 8.71
N LYS A 242 31.63 -29.15 8.27
CA LYS A 242 32.71 -29.17 7.27
C LYS A 242 32.28 -28.52 5.95
N ARG A 243 31.06 -28.82 5.45
CA ARG A 243 30.48 -28.19 4.25
C ARG A 243 30.30 -26.68 4.41
N TRP A 244 29.72 -26.25 5.54
CA TRP A 244 29.48 -24.83 5.82
C TRP A 244 30.79 -24.02 5.98
N LEU A 245 31.82 -24.58 6.62
CA LEU A 245 33.14 -23.95 6.71
C LEU A 245 33.79 -23.77 5.33
N ILE A 246 33.76 -24.80 4.48
CA ILE A 246 34.27 -24.71 3.10
C ILE A 246 33.50 -23.65 2.29
N GLN A 247 32.17 -23.58 2.46
CA GLN A 247 31.33 -22.57 1.79
C GLN A 247 31.66 -21.14 2.26
N ALA A 248 31.89 -20.93 3.57
CA ALA A 248 32.28 -19.63 4.12
C ALA A 248 33.69 -19.20 3.66
N MET A 249 34.62 -20.14 3.51
CA MET A 249 35.96 -19.87 2.96
C MET A 249 35.92 -19.53 1.47
N GLY A 250 35.16 -20.28 0.67
CA GLY A 250 35.02 -20.03 -0.77
C GLY A 250 34.37 -18.69 -1.11
N ALA A 251 33.51 -18.17 -0.25
CA ALA A 251 32.86 -16.87 -0.42
C ALA A 251 33.78 -15.65 -0.17
N ALA A 252 34.94 -15.83 0.47
CA ALA A 252 35.85 -14.74 0.82
C ALA A 252 36.84 -14.34 -0.28
N GLY A 253 36.86 -15.06 -1.41
CA GLY A 253 37.73 -14.77 -2.56
C GLY A 253 39.21 -15.18 -2.37
N PRO A 254 39.97 -15.29 -3.47
CA PRO A 254 41.38 -15.65 -3.42
C PRO A 254 42.20 -14.50 -2.82
N SER A 255 42.72 -14.69 -1.62
CA SER A 255 43.65 -13.75 -0.98
C SER A 255 45.05 -13.88 -1.61
N GLY A 256 45.69 -12.75 -1.90
CA GLY A 256 47.07 -12.72 -2.40
C GLY A 256 48.10 -13.32 -1.42
N PRO A 257 49.32 -13.63 -1.88
CA PRO A 257 50.31 -14.36 -1.09
C PRO A 257 50.88 -13.50 0.05
N GLY A 258 50.27 -13.60 1.24
CA GLY A 258 50.76 -12.86 2.41
C GLY A 258 49.75 -12.61 3.54
N ALA A 259 48.98 -13.62 3.97
CA ALA A 259 48.24 -13.54 5.25
C ALA A 259 47.94 -14.94 5.81
N GLY A 260 48.43 -15.24 7.03
CA GLY A 260 48.13 -16.49 7.74
C GLY A 260 46.68 -16.58 8.23
N PRO A 261 46.22 -17.78 8.63
CA PRO A 261 44.80 -18.06 8.84
C PRO A 261 44.26 -17.42 10.12
N ARG A 262 43.25 -16.57 9.97
CA ARG A 262 42.33 -16.20 11.06
C ARG A 262 40.91 -16.49 10.62
N THR A 263 40.37 -17.63 11.05
CA THR A 263 38.97 -18.07 10.83
C THR A 263 37.93 -16.98 11.11
N MET A 264 38.24 -16.04 12.01
CA MET A 264 37.39 -14.86 12.28
C MET A 264 37.18 -14.00 11.03
N LYS A 265 38.24 -13.72 10.25
CA LYS A 265 38.18 -12.83 9.08
C LYS A 265 37.26 -13.40 8.00
N TYR A 266 37.29 -14.72 7.79
CA TYR A 266 36.41 -15.41 6.84
C TYR A 266 34.94 -15.44 7.32
N LEU A 267 34.69 -15.80 8.59
CA LEU A 267 33.33 -15.82 9.14
C LEU A 267 32.70 -14.42 9.23
N ASP A 268 33.44 -13.40 9.68
CA ASP A 268 32.93 -12.03 9.75
C ASP A 268 32.70 -11.45 8.34
N HIS A 269 33.57 -11.74 7.36
CA HIS A 269 33.34 -11.33 5.97
C HIS A 269 32.06 -11.97 5.39
N PHE A 270 31.90 -13.29 5.58
CA PHE A 270 30.71 -14.04 5.14
C PHE A 270 29.43 -13.51 5.81
N HIS A 271 29.50 -13.18 7.11
CA HIS A 271 28.40 -12.60 7.88
C HIS A 271 27.99 -11.21 7.34
N VAL A 272 28.96 -10.31 7.16
CA VAL A 272 28.74 -8.94 6.66
C VAL A 272 28.21 -8.95 5.23
N GLN A 273 28.77 -9.79 4.36
CA GLN A 273 28.30 -9.96 2.98
C GLN A 273 26.84 -10.43 2.94
N THR A 274 26.50 -11.45 3.72
CA THR A 274 25.14 -12.01 3.75
C THR A 274 24.11 -11.03 4.34
N LYS A 275 24.48 -10.30 5.41
CA LYS A 275 23.66 -9.21 5.97
C LYS A 275 23.36 -8.13 4.91
N ARG A 276 24.36 -7.77 4.10
CA ARG A 276 24.20 -6.81 2.99
C ARG A 276 23.31 -7.34 1.87
N GLU A 277 23.45 -8.61 1.48
CA GLU A 277 22.57 -9.27 0.49
C GLU A 277 21.09 -9.24 0.93
N HIS A 278 20.80 -9.49 2.21
CA HIS A 278 19.43 -9.44 2.75
C HIS A 278 18.86 -8.00 2.80
N ALA A 279 19.65 -7.02 3.25
CA ALA A 279 19.22 -5.63 3.39
C ALA A 279 18.82 -4.97 2.06
N LEU A 280 19.32 -5.47 0.92
CA LEU A 280 19.03 -4.96 -0.42
C LEU A 280 17.72 -5.50 -1.02
N LEU A 281 17.03 -6.44 -0.35
CA LEU A 281 15.88 -7.17 -0.91
C LEU A 281 14.53 -6.86 -0.24
N GLY A 282 14.44 -5.86 0.65
CA GLY A 282 13.28 -5.69 1.55
C GLY A 282 12.85 -4.25 1.85
N ASP A 283 12.90 -3.34 0.87
CA ASP A 283 12.70 -1.89 1.06
C ASP A 283 11.54 -1.37 0.19
N ASP A 284 10.30 -1.76 0.53
CA ASP A 284 9.07 -1.48 -0.25
C ASP A 284 7.90 -0.92 0.61
N ASP A 285 8.12 -0.70 1.92
CA ASP A 285 7.02 -0.61 2.91
C ASP A 285 7.23 0.47 3.99
N ASN A 286 7.62 1.71 3.59
CA ASN A 286 7.26 2.94 4.32
C ASN A 286 7.63 4.23 3.56
N GLY A 287 6.65 5.12 3.33
CA GLY A 287 6.90 6.45 2.76
C GLY A 287 5.64 7.21 2.30
N GLU A 288 4.90 7.82 3.23
CA GLU A 288 3.96 8.93 2.96
C GLU A 288 3.61 9.64 4.27
N ASN A 289 4.34 10.72 4.59
CA ASN A 289 4.04 11.73 5.62
C ASN A 289 5.15 12.79 5.59
N ASP A 290 4.88 13.92 4.94
CA ASP A 290 5.50 15.26 5.13
C ASP A 290 4.82 16.23 4.12
N GLU A 291 3.70 16.86 4.51
CA GLU A 291 3.27 18.13 3.92
C GLU A 291 2.98 19.12 5.04
N GLU A 292 3.62 20.29 4.98
CA GLU A 292 3.59 21.28 6.05
C GLU A 292 2.34 22.16 6.03
N SER A 293 1.89 22.46 7.25
CA SER A 293 1.09 23.60 7.69
C SER A 293 1.02 24.80 6.72
N GLY A 294 -0.16 25.03 6.14
CA GLY A 294 -0.56 26.30 5.52
C GLY A 294 -1.81 26.87 6.17
N GLU A 295 -1.81 28.15 6.53
CA GLU A 295 -2.94 28.80 7.21
C GLU A 295 -4.24 28.81 6.37
N VAL A 296 -5.37 28.75 7.08
CA VAL A 296 -6.70 28.55 6.49
C VAL A 296 -7.20 29.80 5.77
N ALA A 297 -7.11 29.82 4.45
CA ALA A 297 -7.95 30.68 3.62
C ALA A 297 -9.39 30.10 3.55
N ASP A 298 -10.40 30.97 3.61
CA ASP A 298 -11.83 30.61 3.57
C ASP A 298 -12.11 29.70 2.34
N PRO A 299 -12.75 28.52 2.48
CA PRO A 299 -12.98 27.61 1.36
C PRO A 299 -13.73 28.24 0.18
N LYS A 300 -14.60 29.24 0.40
CA LYS A 300 -15.21 30.00 -0.71
C LYS A 300 -14.16 30.82 -1.44
N TRP A 301 -13.31 31.53 -0.70
CA TRP A 301 -12.21 32.31 -1.25
C TRP A 301 -11.17 31.43 -1.94
N VAL A 302 -10.85 30.24 -1.39
CA VAL A 302 -9.95 29.27 -2.02
C VAL A 302 -10.54 28.73 -3.32
N THR A 303 -11.83 28.40 -3.34
CA THR A 303 -12.48 27.90 -4.57
C THR A 303 -12.60 29.00 -5.63
N ILE A 304 -12.95 30.23 -5.23
CA ILE A 304 -13.00 31.40 -6.12
C ILE A 304 -11.60 31.76 -6.61
N LYS A 305 -10.58 31.74 -5.75
CA LYS A 305 -9.18 32.00 -6.09
C LYS A 305 -8.63 30.90 -7.01
N ALA A 306 -8.97 29.63 -6.79
CA ALA A 306 -8.60 28.53 -7.68
C ALA A 306 -9.29 28.64 -9.05
N ALA A 307 -10.58 28.98 -9.09
CA ALA A 307 -11.31 29.22 -10.33
C ALA A 307 -10.78 30.45 -11.09
N LEU A 308 -10.48 31.55 -10.38
CA LEU A 308 -9.83 32.73 -10.94
C LEU A 308 -8.40 32.43 -11.40
N LEU A 309 -7.62 31.64 -10.67
CA LEU A 309 -6.28 31.21 -11.10
C LEU A 309 -6.33 30.27 -12.30
N LEU A 310 -7.36 29.42 -12.42
CA LEU A 310 -7.59 28.59 -13.60
C LEU A 310 -8.04 29.42 -14.81
N LEU A 311 -8.95 30.38 -14.63
CA LEU A 311 -9.38 31.29 -15.68
C LEU A 311 -8.27 32.25 -16.10
N LEU A 312 -7.52 32.79 -15.14
CA LEU A 312 -6.35 33.63 -15.38
C LEU A 312 -5.22 32.83 -16.04
N GLY A 313 -4.97 31.60 -15.57
CA GLY A 313 -4.01 30.68 -16.18
C GLY A 313 -4.40 30.30 -17.61
N ALA A 314 -5.68 30.06 -17.87
CA ALA A 314 -6.20 29.82 -19.22
C ALA A 314 -6.16 31.08 -20.11
N ALA A 315 -6.45 32.26 -19.56
CA ALA A 315 -6.40 33.54 -20.28
C ALA A 315 -4.96 33.96 -20.60
N ILE A 316 -4.02 33.79 -19.66
CA ILE A 316 -2.57 33.96 -19.89
C ILE A 316 -2.09 32.93 -20.90
N ALA A 317 -2.45 31.65 -20.74
CA ALA A 317 -2.08 30.62 -21.69
C ALA A 317 -2.60 30.90 -23.11
N ALA A 318 -3.82 31.44 -23.26
CA ALA A 318 -4.37 31.84 -24.56
C ALA A 318 -3.70 33.10 -25.11
N ALA A 319 -3.56 34.15 -24.30
CA ALA A 319 -2.97 35.43 -24.74
C ALA A 319 -1.48 35.35 -25.07
N PHE A 320 -0.76 34.41 -24.47
CA PHE A 320 0.68 34.21 -24.69
C PHE A 320 1.02 32.95 -25.49
N ALA A 321 0.05 32.10 -25.88
CA ALA A 321 0.33 30.92 -26.73
C ALA A 321 0.90 31.32 -28.09
N ASP A 322 0.20 32.17 -28.85
CA ASP A 322 0.64 32.57 -30.17
C ASP A 322 1.99 33.35 -30.11
N PRO A 323 2.17 34.39 -29.24
CA PRO A 323 3.48 35.03 -29.07
C PRO A 323 4.62 34.10 -28.66
N LEU A 324 4.35 33.07 -27.84
CA LEU A 324 5.37 32.09 -27.43
C LEU A 324 5.75 31.17 -28.59
N VAL A 325 4.77 30.66 -29.34
CA VAL A 325 5.00 29.82 -30.52
C VAL A 325 5.73 30.62 -31.60
N ASP A 326 5.34 31.87 -31.84
CA ASP A 326 6.03 32.77 -32.77
C ASP A 326 7.45 33.10 -32.30
N THR A 327 7.67 33.28 -30.99
CA THR A 327 9.03 33.47 -30.45
C THR A 327 9.90 32.23 -30.67
N VAL A 328 9.36 31.02 -30.45
CA VAL A 328 10.09 29.76 -30.71
C VAL A 328 10.36 29.57 -32.21
N ASN A 329 9.43 29.93 -33.09
CA ASN A 329 9.61 29.85 -34.55
C ASN A 329 10.59 30.91 -35.07
N ASN A 330 10.53 32.14 -34.57
CA ASN A 330 11.47 33.22 -34.91
C ASN A 330 12.88 32.92 -34.39
N PHE A 331 13.02 32.38 -33.19
CA PHE A 331 14.30 31.90 -32.65
C PHE A 331 14.83 30.70 -33.44
N SER A 332 13.97 29.79 -33.86
CA SER A 332 14.29 28.67 -34.77
C SER A 332 14.85 29.17 -36.11
N ALA A 333 14.16 30.12 -36.75
CA ALA A 333 14.60 30.73 -38.00
C ALA A 333 15.92 31.51 -37.84
N ALA A 334 16.10 32.24 -36.73
CA ALA A 334 17.30 33.03 -36.46
C ALA A 334 18.54 32.17 -36.10
N THR A 335 18.35 30.99 -35.51
CA THR A 335 19.45 30.10 -35.10
C THR A 335 19.71 28.94 -36.06
N GLY A 336 18.81 28.69 -37.02
CA GLY A 336 18.86 27.53 -37.91
C GLY A 336 18.53 26.20 -37.22
N ILE A 337 18.13 26.22 -35.94
CA ILE A 337 17.79 25.04 -35.15
C ILE A 337 16.29 24.75 -35.33
N PRO A 338 15.85 23.52 -35.64
CA PRO A 338 14.42 23.22 -35.80
C PRO A 338 13.58 23.59 -34.56
N SER A 339 12.41 24.20 -34.76
CA SER A 339 11.52 24.66 -33.67
C SER A 339 11.06 23.53 -32.74
N PHE A 340 10.96 22.30 -33.27
CA PHE A 340 10.76 21.08 -32.50
C PHE A 340 11.90 20.84 -31.47
N PHE A 341 13.15 21.07 -31.82
CA PHE A 341 14.30 20.85 -30.92
C PHE A 341 14.34 21.89 -29.79
N ILE A 342 14.03 23.16 -30.10
CA ILE A 342 13.98 24.26 -29.13
C ILE A 342 12.85 24.02 -28.10
N SER A 343 11.67 23.59 -28.56
CA SER A 343 10.53 23.27 -27.70
C SER A 343 10.70 21.94 -26.92
N PHE A 344 11.39 20.94 -27.48
CA PHE A 344 11.62 19.65 -26.83
C PHE A 344 12.75 19.68 -25.77
N ILE A 345 13.77 20.54 -25.93
CA ILE A 345 14.99 20.54 -25.09
C ILE A 345 15.25 21.88 -24.39
N ALA A 346 15.35 22.97 -25.13
CA ALA A 346 15.83 24.24 -24.57
C ALA A 346 14.83 24.86 -23.58
N LEU A 347 13.54 24.87 -23.94
CA LEU A 347 12.51 25.49 -23.10
C LEU A 347 12.24 24.72 -21.79
N PRO A 348 12.08 23.37 -21.79
CA PRO A 348 11.86 22.61 -20.56
C PRO A 348 13.05 22.63 -19.58
N LEU A 349 14.28 22.80 -20.08
CA LEU A 349 15.47 22.98 -19.24
C LEU A 349 15.38 24.25 -18.38
N ALA A 350 14.89 25.34 -18.97
CA ALA A 350 14.77 26.62 -18.30
C ALA A 350 13.63 26.63 -17.27
N THR A 351 12.46 26.06 -17.60
CA THR A 351 11.26 26.14 -16.77
C THR A 351 11.27 25.22 -15.55
N ASN A 352 11.89 24.03 -15.64
CA ASN A 352 11.72 22.96 -14.64
C ASN A 352 12.90 22.86 -13.64
N SER A 353 13.80 23.84 -13.64
CA SER A 353 15.02 23.84 -12.83
C SER A 353 14.77 23.87 -11.31
N SER A 354 13.64 24.42 -10.85
CA SER A 354 13.28 24.51 -9.42
C SER A 354 12.77 23.19 -8.83
N GLU A 355 11.99 22.41 -9.58
CA GLU A 355 11.49 21.09 -9.14
C GLU A 355 12.62 20.06 -9.03
N ALA A 356 13.62 20.15 -9.93
CA ALA A 356 14.83 19.33 -9.86
C ALA A 356 15.57 19.52 -8.51
N VAL A 357 15.65 20.76 -8.02
CA VAL A 357 16.32 21.09 -6.75
C VAL A 357 15.55 20.52 -5.54
N SER A 358 14.21 20.52 -5.55
CA SER A 358 13.44 19.96 -4.43
C SER A 358 13.55 18.43 -4.34
N ALA A 359 13.55 17.72 -5.49
CA ALA A 359 13.74 16.28 -5.55
C ALA A 359 15.12 15.84 -5.01
N ILE A 360 16.17 16.61 -5.29
CA ILE A 360 17.53 16.38 -4.77
C ILE A 360 17.56 16.53 -3.24
N ILE A 361 16.85 17.51 -2.68
CA ILE A 361 16.74 17.69 -1.22
C ILE A 361 15.95 16.54 -0.57
N PHE A 362 14.85 16.12 -1.18
CA PHE A 362 13.96 15.07 -0.66
C PHE A 362 14.63 13.69 -0.58
N ALA A 363 15.47 13.34 -1.55
CA ALA A 363 16.21 12.07 -1.60
C ALA A 363 17.15 11.83 -0.39
N SER A 364 17.37 12.82 0.48
CA SER A 364 18.29 12.73 1.62
C SER A 364 17.71 12.15 2.93
N ARG A 365 16.40 11.80 3.06
CA ARG A 365 15.71 11.83 4.38
C ARG A 365 15.16 10.56 5.08
N LYS A 366 14.53 9.56 4.44
CA LYS A 366 13.66 8.55 5.15
C LYS A 366 13.84 7.08 4.69
N LYS A 367 13.51 6.12 5.56
CA LYS A 367 13.57 4.63 5.37
C LYS A 367 12.67 3.87 6.40
N ILE A 368 12.36 2.58 6.15
CA ILE A 368 12.01 1.47 7.12
C ILE A 368 10.53 1.13 7.55
N ARG A 369 10.04 -0.05 7.08
CA ARG A 369 9.26 -1.20 7.69
C ARG A 369 7.82 -1.13 8.29
N THR A 370 7.06 -2.27 8.16
CA THR A 370 6.31 -2.99 9.24
C THR A 370 6.11 -4.53 8.96
N ALA A 371 5.74 -5.36 9.97
CA ALA A 371 5.42 -6.82 9.88
C ALA A 371 4.21 -7.21 10.79
N SER A 372 3.52 -8.37 10.60
CA SER A 372 2.15 -8.56 11.17
C SER A 372 1.67 -9.91 11.79
N LEU A 373 2.32 -11.06 11.61
CA LEU A 373 1.62 -12.37 11.79
C LEU A 373 1.25 -12.72 13.25
N THR A 374 2.12 -12.43 14.24
CA THR A 374 1.98 -12.86 15.65
C THR A 374 0.77 -12.26 16.40
N PHE A 375 0.11 -11.23 15.84
CA PHE A 375 -0.92 -10.47 16.55
C PHE A 375 -2.32 -11.12 16.55
N SER A 376 -2.61 -12.09 15.68
CA SER A 376 -3.99 -12.54 15.46
C SER A 376 -4.57 -13.40 16.58
N GLU A 377 -3.75 -14.21 17.24
CA GLU A 377 -4.19 -15.08 18.35
C GLU A 377 -4.38 -14.27 19.64
N TYR A 378 -3.43 -13.40 19.98
CA TYR A 378 -3.51 -12.53 21.16
C TYR A 378 -4.67 -11.53 21.11
N ARG A 379 -5.07 -11.06 19.92
CA ARG A 379 -6.25 -10.19 19.71
C ARG A 379 -7.60 -10.83 20.11
N ARG A 380 -7.64 -12.12 20.44
CA ARG A 380 -8.87 -12.80 20.94
C ARG A 380 -9.12 -12.57 22.43
N VAL A 381 -8.06 -12.39 23.22
CA VAL A 381 -8.10 -12.23 24.68
C VAL A 381 -7.68 -10.83 25.16
N SER A 382 -7.18 -10.00 24.24
CA SER A 382 -6.75 -8.64 24.51
C SER A 382 -7.37 -7.62 23.57
N GLY A 383 -7.70 -6.44 24.09
CA GLY A 383 -8.04 -5.28 23.26
C GLY A 383 -6.77 -4.60 22.77
N PHE A 384 -6.58 -4.48 21.46
CA PHE A 384 -5.41 -3.79 20.88
C PHE A 384 -5.80 -2.43 20.28
N VAL A 385 -5.27 -1.34 20.84
CA VAL A 385 -5.44 0.04 20.37
C VAL A 385 -4.15 0.46 19.64
N PRO A 386 -4.12 0.54 18.30
CA PRO A 386 -2.94 0.98 17.55
C PRO A 386 -2.69 2.50 17.71
N GLN A 387 -1.54 2.97 17.25
CA GLN A 387 -1.18 4.40 17.21
C GLN A 387 -2.23 5.24 16.45
N GLU A 388 -2.64 4.82 15.25
CA GLU A 388 -3.64 5.53 14.44
C GLU A 388 -5.12 5.24 14.81
N ASP A 389 -5.91 6.29 14.94
CA ASP A 389 -7.36 6.23 15.23
C ASP A 389 -8.21 6.13 13.95
N ALA A 390 -8.32 4.93 13.36
CA ALA A 390 -9.24 4.69 12.24
C ALA A 390 -10.70 4.60 12.70
N LEU A 391 -11.41 5.73 12.69
CA LEU A 391 -12.81 5.90 13.09
C LEU A 391 -13.63 6.56 11.97
N PHE A 392 -14.95 6.35 11.93
CA PHE A 392 -15.83 7.02 10.97
C PHE A 392 -16.10 8.49 11.37
N PRO A 393 -15.69 9.50 10.57
CA PRO A 393 -15.71 10.89 11.00
C PRO A 393 -17.13 11.48 11.15
N PHE A 394 -18.12 10.96 10.42
CA PHE A 394 -19.49 11.49 10.42
C PHE A 394 -20.42 10.83 11.46
N LEU A 395 -19.95 9.83 12.19
CA LEU A 395 -20.69 9.23 13.30
C LEU A 395 -20.44 10.00 14.60
N THR A 396 -21.39 9.92 15.55
CA THR A 396 -21.18 10.47 16.90
C THR A 396 -20.34 9.52 17.75
N VAL A 397 -19.84 10.02 18.88
CA VAL A 397 -19.16 9.19 19.90
C VAL A 397 -20.05 8.03 20.36
N GLN A 398 -21.29 8.33 20.76
CA GLN A 398 -22.24 7.32 21.20
C GLN A 398 -22.57 6.32 20.09
N GLU A 399 -22.80 6.76 18.86
CA GLU A 399 -23.10 5.86 17.74
C GLU A 399 -21.94 4.91 17.44
N THR A 400 -20.71 5.41 17.46
CA THR A 400 -19.51 4.61 17.15
C THR A 400 -19.29 3.51 18.19
N LEU A 401 -19.42 3.85 19.47
CA LEU A 401 -19.37 2.87 20.57
C LEU A 401 -20.56 1.90 20.52
N THR A 402 -21.77 2.38 20.17
CA THR A 402 -22.98 1.54 20.03
C THR A 402 -22.87 0.55 18.88
N TYR A 403 -22.34 0.95 17.71
CA TYR A 403 -22.11 0.00 16.62
C TYR A 403 -21.01 -1.01 16.96
N SER A 404 -19.93 -0.61 17.64
CA SER A 404 -18.94 -1.57 18.17
C SER A 404 -19.59 -2.57 19.14
N ALA A 405 -20.49 -2.09 20.01
CA ALA A 405 -21.20 -2.93 20.98
C ALA A 405 -22.16 -3.91 20.30
N LEU A 406 -23.00 -3.42 19.39
CA LEU A 406 -23.93 -4.24 18.61
C LEU A 406 -23.22 -5.33 17.79
N LEU A 407 -22.04 -5.05 17.24
CA LEU A 407 -21.29 -6.02 16.44
C LEU A 407 -20.54 -7.06 17.33
N ARG A 408 -19.99 -6.63 18.47
CA ARG A 408 -19.15 -7.48 19.33
C ARG A 408 -19.91 -8.24 20.42
N LEU A 409 -21.10 -7.79 20.84
CA LEU A 409 -21.84 -8.35 21.98
C LEU A 409 -23.14 -9.05 21.57
N LYS A 410 -23.43 -10.20 22.19
CA LYS A 410 -24.73 -10.88 22.10
C LYS A 410 -25.76 -10.21 23.02
N THR A 411 -26.20 -9.01 22.67
CA THR A 411 -27.08 -8.18 23.52
C THR A 411 -28.08 -7.39 22.68
N ASN A 412 -29.28 -7.18 23.24
CA ASN A 412 -30.26 -6.30 22.60
C ASN A 412 -29.76 -4.87 22.51
N ARG A 413 -30.26 -4.10 21.54
CA ARG A 413 -29.84 -2.70 21.32
C ARG A 413 -29.91 -1.83 22.57
N LYS A 414 -30.97 -1.98 23.38
CA LYS A 414 -31.14 -1.23 24.65
C LYS A 414 -30.06 -1.57 25.69
N GLU A 415 -29.65 -2.84 25.76
CA GLU A 415 -28.58 -3.30 26.66
C GLU A 415 -27.21 -2.83 26.17
N ALA A 416 -26.96 -2.89 24.86
CA ALA A 416 -25.77 -2.34 24.23
C ALA A 416 -25.64 -0.82 24.49
N GLU A 417 -26.71 -0.06 24.28
CA GLU A 417 -26.78 1.39 24.56
C GLU A 417 -26.58 1.69 26.06
N ALA A 418 -27.14 0.88 26.97
CA ALA A 418 -26.90 1.02 28.41
C ALA A 418 -25.44 0.74 28.81
N LYS A 419 -24.82 -0.31 28.24
CA LYS A 419 -23.39 -0.63 28.47
C LYS A 419 -22.50 0.47 27.90
N VAL A 420 -22.82 1.00 26.72
CA VAL A 420 -22.11 2.12 26.10
C VAL A 420 -22.25 3.40 26.93
N LYS A 421 -23.43 3.69 27.49
CA LYS A 421 -23.59 4.84 28.40
C LYS A 421 -22.73 4.72 29.65
N LYS A 422 -22.65 3.53 30.26
CA LYS A 422 -21.72 3.26 31.37
C LYS A 422 -20.26 3.48 30.95
N LEU A 423 -19.86 2.96 29.79
CA LEU A 423 -18.49 3.11 29.27
C LEU A 423 -18.15 4.56 28.94
N MET A 424 -19.05 5.35 28.34
CA MET A 424 -18.83 6.78 28.09
C MET A 424 -18.63 7.56 29.39
N LYS A 425 -19.32 7.19 30.46
CA LYS A 425 -19.11 7.75 31.80
C LYS A 425 -17.74 7.39 32.38
N GLU A 426 -17.34 6.12 32.27
CA GLU A 426 -16.01 5.67 32.69
C GLU A 426 -14.89 6.39 31.91
N LEU A 427 -15.10 6.68 30.63
CA LEU A 427 -14.15 7.36 29.74
C LEU A 427 -14.16 8.90 29.81
N GLY A 428 -15.06 9.52 30.59
CA GLY A 428 -15.22 10.98 30.61
C GLY A 428 -15.58 11.55 29.24
N LEU A 429 -16.57 10.94 28.57
CA LEU A 429 -17.07 11.30 27.24
C LEU A 429 -18.56 11.69 27.22
N GLU A 430 -19.23 11.77 28.36
CA GLU A 430 -20.67 12.09 28.44
C GLU A 430 -21.02 13.45 27.83
N HIS A 431 -20.14 14.45 27.94
CA HIS A 431 -20.33 15.80 27.38
C HIS A 431 -20.16 15.89 25.86
N VAL A 432 -19.58 14.86 25.23
CA VAL A 432 -19.38 14.75 23.76
C VAL A 432 -20.10 13.56 23.14
N ALA A 433 -21.04 12.92 23.85
CA ALA A 433 -21.74 11.73 23.39
C ALA A 433 -22.42 11.90 22.00
N ASP A 434 -23.08 13.03 21.79
CA ASP A 434 -23.74 13.40 20.53
C ASP A 434 -22.84 14.19 19.55
N SER A 435 -21.62 14.55 19.98
CA SER A 435 -20.64 15.21 19.11
C SER A 435 -20.11 14.24 18.04
N ARG A 436 -19.89 14.76 16.83
CA ARG A 436 -19.26 14.00 15.74
C ARG A 436 -17.78 13.80 16.01
N ILE A 437 -17.24 12.67 15.58
CA ILE A 437 -15.80 12.38 15.71
C ILE A 437 -14.98 13.39 14.90
N GLY A 438 -15.43 13.75 13.70
CA GLY A 438 -14.74 14.71 12.83
C GLY A 438 -13.56 14.11 12.06
N GLU A 439 -13.03 14.88 11.12
CA GLU A 439 -11.92 14.48 10.25
C GLU A 439 -10.84 15.57 10.32
N GLY A 440 -9.63 15.18 10.75
CA GLY A 440 -8.51 16.10 10.94
C GLY A 440 -8.84 17.27 11.87
N SER A 441 -8.52 18.49 11.41
CA SER A 441 -8.68 19.76 12.14
C SER A 441 -10.03 20.47 11.89
N ARG A 442 -11.00 19.83 11.21
CA ARG A 442 -12.37 20.35 11.08
C ARG A 442 -13.28 19.87 12.21
N SER A 443 -14.29 20.68 12.54
CA SER A 443 -15.29 20.49 13.61
C SER A 443 -15.57 19.03 13.98
N GLY A 444 -15.17 18.67 15.19
CA GLY A 444 -15.25 17.33 15.78
C GLY A 444 -14.84 17.37 17.25
N ILE A 445 -14.55 16.20 17.82
CA ILE A 445 -13.99 16.07 19.18
C ILE A 445 -12.48 16.36 19.18
N SER A 446 -11.93 16.75 20.34
CA SER A 446 -10.48 16.97 20.48
C SER A 446 -9.66 15.70 20.27
N GLY A 447 -8.36 15.83 19.99
CA GLY A 447 -7.46 14.67 19.84
C GLY A 447 -7.47 13.75 21.06
N GLY A 448 -7.48 14.32 22.28
CA GLY A 448 -7.55 13.55 23.53
C GLY A 448 -8.87 12.79 23.69
N GLU A 449 -10.00 13.41 23.32
CA GLU A 449 -11.31 12.73 23.31
C GLU A 449 -11.35 11.64 22.24
N ARG A 450 -10.86 11.91 21.02
CA ARG A 450 -10.77 10.91 19.94
C ARG A 450 -9.96 9.69 20.37
N ARG A 451 -8.86 9.91 21.10
CA ARG A 451 -8.05 8.83 21.67
C ARG A 451 -8.82 8.02 22.70
N ARG A 452 -9.58 8.67 23.60
CA ARG A 452 -10.48 8.00 24.55
C ARG A 452 -11.61 7.21 23.84
N VAL A 453 -12.15 7.71 22.72
CA VAL A 453 -13.10 6.96 21.88
C VAL A 453 -12.46 5.72 21.26
N SER A 454 -11.24 5.84 20.71
CA SER A 454 -10.46 4.73 20.13
C SER A 454 -10.18 3.63 21.16
N ILE A 455 -9.82 4.01 22.39
CA ILE A 455 -9.70 3.11 23.55
C ILE A 455 -11.07 2.49 23.88
N GLY A 456 -12.14 3.29 23.93
CA GLY A 456 -13.50 2.84 24.18
C GLY A 456 -14.00 1.78 23.19
N VAL A 457 -13.70 1.91 21.89
CA VAL A 457 -14.06 0.93 20.85
C VAL A 457 -13.51 -0.47 21.16
N GLU A 458 -12.34 -0.55 21.82
CA GLU A 458 -11.81 -1.82 22.32
C GLU A 458 -12.36 -2.23 23.68
N LEU A 459 -12.66 -1.29 24.58
CA LEU A 459 -13.21 -1.60 25.90
C LEU A 459 -14.67 -2.09 25.90
N VAL A 460 -15.42 -1.84 24.83
CA VAL A 460 -16.82 -2.27 24.67
C VAL A 460 -17.06 -3.76 25.01
N HIS A 461 -16.12 -4.64 24.63
CA HIS A 461 -16.20 -6.09 24.90
C HIS A 461 -15.58 -6.52 26.23
N ASP A 462 -15.16 -5.55 27.06
CA ASP A 462 -14.64 -5.73 28.42
C ASP A 462 -13.40 -6.65 28.55
N PRO A 463 -12.35 -6.51 27.70
CA PRO A 463 -11.19 -7.40 27.70
C PRO A 463 -10.40 -7.29 29.02
N ASN A 464 -9.76 -8.37 29.46
CA ASN A 464 -8.96 -8.38 30.70
C ASN A 464 -7.54 -7.82 30.50
N ILE A 465 -7.01 -7.96 29.28
CA ILE A 465 -5.71 -7.44 28.86
C ILE A 465 -5.95 -6.36 27.80
N ILE A 466 -5.26 -5.23 27.91
CA ILE A 466 -5.36 -4.12 26.96
C ILE A 466 -3.95 -3.75 26.54
N LEU A 467 -3.71 -3.76 25.22
CA LEU A 467 -2.44 -3.41 24.59
C LEU A 467 -2.64 -2.09 23.85
N ILE A 468 -1.88 -1.05 24.20
CA ILE A 468 -2.09 0.31 23.67
C ILE A 468 -0.78 0.85 23.11
N ASP A 469 -0.75 1.05 21.81
CA ASP A 469 0.43 1.53 21.09
C ASP A 469 0.44 3.06 21.05
N GLU A 470 1.40 3.68 21.72
CA GLU A 470 1.57 5.13 21.90
C GLU A 470 0.28 5.90 22.25
N PRO A 471 -0.30 5.74 23.46
CA PRO A 471 -1.51 6.46 23.86
C PRO A 471 -1.36 7.98 23.94
N THR A 472 -0.14 8.50 24.03
CA THR A 472 0.15 9.92 24.26
C THR A 472 0.68 10.66 23.03
N SER A 473 0.87 9.96 21.90
CA SER A 473 1.39 10.57 20.66
C SER A 473 0.34 11.50 20.04
N GLY A 474 0.79 12.67 19.56
CA GLY A 474 -0.09 13.72 19.02
C GLY A 474 -1.03 14.40 20.03
N LEU A 475 -0.82 14.23 21.34
CA LEU A 475 -1.59 14.88 22.40
C LEU A 475 -0.77 15.96 23.13
N ASP A 476 -1.45 16.98 23.62
CA ASP A 476 -0.86 17.91 24.59
C ASP A 476 -0.61 17.23 25.95
N SER A 477 0.31 17.79 26.74
CA SER A 477 0.74 17.22 28.02
C SER A 477 -0.38 17.04 29.05
N ALA A 478 -1.46 17.84 28.99
CA ALA A 478 -2.59 17.71 29.92
C ALA A 478 -3.55 16.59 29.46
N SER A 479 -3.90 16.54 28.17
CA SER A 479 -4.70 15.45 27.59
C SER A 479 -4.00 14.10 27.71
N ALA A 480 -2.69 14.04 27.45
CA ALA A 480 -1.88 12.84 27.61
C ALA A 480 -1.92 12.31 29.06
N LEU A 481 -1.80 13.21 30.05
CA LEU A 481 -1.90 12.83 31.47
C LEU A 481 -3.31 12.33 31.83
N GLN A 482 -4.37 12.98 31.34
CA GLN A 482 -5.75 12.52 31.55
C GLN A 482 -5.98 11.10 30.99
N VAL A 483 -5.47 10.81 29.79
CA VAL A 483 -5.56 9.46 29.19
C VAL A 483 -4.81 8.43 30.05
N VAL A 484 -3.62 8.75 30.56
CA VAL A 484 -2.87 7.82 31.43
C VAL A 484 -3.55 7.64 32.79
N MET A 485 -4.10 8.71 33.38
CA MET A 485 -4.86 8.64 34.65
C MET A 485 -6.13 7.79 34.49
N LEU A 486 -6.85 7.92 33.38
CA LEU A 486 -7.98 7.06 33.01
C LEU A 486 -7.56 5.58 32.98
N LEU A 487 -6.49 5.26 32.25
CA LEU A 487 -5.98 3.88 32.15
C LEU A 487 -5.57 3.35 33.53
N LYS A 488 -4.90 4.17 34.35
CA LYS A 488 -4.55 3.84 35.73
C LYS A 488 -5.78 3.52 36.57
N ASP A 489 -6.82 4.33 36.49
CA ASP A 489 -8.09 4.11 37.17
C ASP A 489 -8.74 2.77 36.78
N MET A 490 -8.66 2.37 35.50
CA MET A 490 -9.12 1.05 35.05
C MET A 490 -8.30 -0.10 35.66
N THR A 491 -6.98 0.03 35.79
CA THR A 491 -6.16 -0.99 36.47
C THR A 491 -6.56 -1.16 37.93
N ILE A 492 -6.82 -0.06 38.65
CA ILE A 492 -7.13 -0.07 40.10
C ILE A 492 -8.57 -0.53 40.34
N LYS A 493 -9.55 0.07 39.64
CA LYS A 493 -10.98 -0.12 39.92
C LYS A 493 -11.57 -1.37 39.30
N GLN A 494 -11.00 -1.83 38.17
CA GLN A 494 -11.55 -2.95 37.38
C GLN A 494 -10.58 -4.14 37.26
N GLY A 495 -9.37 -4.06 37.84
CA GLY A 495 -8.38 -5.16 37.78
C GLY A 495 -7.81 -5.43 36.39
N LYS A 496 -7.89 -4.45 35.48
CA LYS A 496 -7.41 -4.60 34.09
C LYS A 496 -5.89 -4.63 34.02
N THR A 497 -5.34 -5.51 33.18
CA THR A 497 -3.92 -5.49 32.82
C THR A 497 -3.73 -4.61 31.59
N ILE A 498 -2.94 -3.55 31.72
CA ILE A 498 -2.68 -2.61 30.62
C ILE A 498 -1.19 -2.60 30.32
N VAL A 499 -0.84 -2.87 29.06
CA VAL A 499 0.51 -2.73 28.51
C VAL A 499 0.49 -1.63 27.47
N LEU A 500 1.42 -0.69 27.56
CA LEU A 500 1.48 0.44 26.66
C LEU A 500 2.92 0.83 26.30
N THR A 501 3.11 1.30 25.07
CA THR A 501 4.36 1.90 24.58
C THR A 501 4.27 3.42 24.72
N ILE A 502 5.36 4.10 25.10
CA ILE A 502 5.44 5.57 25.06
C ILE A 502 6.84 5.97 24.59
N HIS A 503 6.92 6.77 23.52
CA HIS A 503 8.18 7.27 22.99
C HIS A 503 8.98 8.11 24.00
N GLN A 504 8.33 9.11 24.63
CA GLN A 504 8.94 9.98 25.66
C GLN A 504 7.89 10.42 26.71
N PRO A 505 7.74 9.72 27.85
CA PRO A 505 6.76 10.09 28.87
C PRO A 505 7.27 11.22 29.79
N GLY A 506 6.47 12.28 29.95
CA GLY A 506 6.75 13.33 30.93
C GLY A 506 6.70 12.83 32.38
N PHE A 507 7.36 13.54 33.30
CA PHE A 507 7.50 13.14 34.71
C PHE A 507 6.16 12.75 35.40
N ARG A 508 5.11 13.57 35.23
CA ARG A 508 3.77 13.33 35.80
C ARG A 508 3.11 12.04 35.29
N ILE A 509 3.45 11.60 34.08
CA ILE A 509 2.97 10.35 33.48
C ILE A 509 3.73 9.16 34.09
N LEU A 510 5.05 9.30 34.30
CA LEU A 510 5.89 8.25 34.90
C LEU A 510 5.50 7.89 36.33
N GLU A 511 5.08 8.87 37.12
CA GLU A 511 4.54 8.62 38.48
C GLU A 511 3.30 7.71 38.48
N GLN A 512 2.55 7.65 37.37
CA GLN A 512 1.37 6.78 37.25
C GLN A 512 1.74 5.34 36.86
N ILE A 513 2.95 5.07 36.36
CA ILE A 513 3.32 3.76 35.81
C ILE A 513 3.81 2.82 36.92
N ASN A 514 3.17 1.64 37.05
CA ASN A 514 3.54 0.64 38.06
C ASN A 514 4.89 -0.05 37.77
N ARG A 515 5.18 -0.32 36.50
CA ARG A 515 6.31 -1.13 36.04
C ARG A 515 6.72 -0.67 34.65
N ILE A 516 8.02 -0.50 34.43
CA ILE A 516 8.64 -0.07 33.18
C ILE A 516 9.45 -1.23 32.61
N VAL A 517 9.34 -1.42 31.30
CA VAL A 517 10.24 -2.25 30.51
C VAL A 517 10.95 -1.33 29.52
N LEU A 518 12.27 -1.25 29.60
CA LEU A 518 13.10 -0.49 28.66
C LEU A 518 13.68 -1.45 27.64
N LEU A 519 13.50 -1.15 26.36
CA LEU A 519 14.00 -1.92 25.22
C LEU A 519 15.08 -1.13 24.48
N SER A 520 16.14 -1.81 24.05
CA SER A 520 17.16 -1.27 23.15
C SER A 520 17.54 -2.36 22.14
N SER A 521 17.47 -2.05 20.85
CA SER A 521 17.75 -2.99 19.74
C SER A 521 17.05 -4.36 19.90
N GLY A 522 15.81 -4.38 20.39
CA GLY A 522 15.03 -5.60 20.64
C GLY A 522 15.33 -6.34 21.96
N LEU A 523 16.35 -5.94 22.71
CA LEU A 523 16.73 -6.54 24.00
C LEU A 523 16.12 -5.77 25.18
N VAL A 524 15.82 -6.49 26.28
CA VAL A 524 15.35 -5.90 27.53
C VAL A 524 16.53 -5.37 28.34
N VAL A 525 16.67 -4.04 28.38
CA VAL A 525 17.69 -3.34 29.16
C VAL A 525 17.29 -3.25 30.63
N GLN A 526 16.00 -3.08 30.91
CA GLN A 526 15.47 -3.03 32.29
C GLN A 526 14.03 -3.53 32.33
N ASN A 527 13.66 -4.19 33.43
CA ASN A 527 12.29 -4.60 33.72
C ASN A 527 12.02 -4.47 35.23
N GLY A 528 11.29 -3.43 35.65
CA GLY A 528 11.05 -3.18 37.08
C GLY A 528 10.41 -1.84 37.38
N SER A 529 10.60 -1.31 38.59
CA SER A 529 10.12 0.02 38.97
C SER A 529 11.08 1.14 38.49
N VAL A 530 10.61 2.40 38.48
CA VAL A 530 11.47 3.59 38.29
C VAL A 530 12.63 3.61 39.30
N HIS A 531 12.37 3.19 40.55
CA HIS A 531 13.40 3.11 41.59
C HIS A 531 14.47 2.06 41.28
N SER A 532 14.05 0.89 40.77
CA SER A 532 14.98 -0.16 40.32
C SER A 532 15.85 0.30 39.14
N LEU A 533 15.28 1.09 38.22
CA LEU A 533 16.03 1.72 37.12
C LEU A 533 17.07 2.73 37.67
N TYR A 534 16.67 3.61 38.59
CA TYR A 534 17.57 4.56 39.25
C TYR A 534 18.76 3.88 39.94
N GLN A 535 18.52 2.77 40.64
CA GLN A 535 19.57 1.96 41.25
C GLN A 535 20.54 1.37 40.20
N LYS A 536 20.02 0.80 39.10
CA LYS A 536 20.86 0.24 38.02
C LYS A 536 21.77 1.29 37.38
N ILE A 537 21.25 2.50 37.10
CA ILE A 537 22.04 3.61 36.55
C ILE A 537 23.20 3.99 37.47
N LYS A 538 22.93 4.13 38.79
CA LYS A 538 23.98 4.39 39.78
C LYS A 538 25.01 3.28 39.88
N PHE A 539 24.58 2.02 39.86
CA PHE A 539 25.49 0.87 39.94
C PHE A 539 26.39 0.78 38.71
N SER A 540 25.87 1.18 37.53
CA SER A 540 26.63 1.32 36.28
C SER A 540 27.57 2.54 36.27
N GLY A 541 27.83 3.17 37.42
CA GLY A 541 28.76 4.30 37.56
C GLY A 541 28.26 5.66 37.07
N HIS A 542 27.02 5.77 36.59
CA HIS A 542 26.49 7.00 36.01
C HIS A 542 25.80 7.88 37.07
N GLN A 543 26.01 9.20 37.00
CA GLN A 543 25.32 10.19 37.85
C GLN A 543 24.25 10.94 37.05
N ILE A 544 23.00 10.83 37.48
CA ILE A 544 21.86 11.49 36.84
C ILE A 544 21.93 13.01 37.11
N PRO A 545 21.91 13.88 36.09
CA PRO A 545 21.97 15.33 36.27
C PRO A 545 20.78 15.89 37.07
N ARG A 546 20.99 16.96 37.84
CA ARG A 546 20.03 17.53 38.82
C ARG A 546 18.70 18.07 38.25
N ARG A 547 18.43 17.94 36.94
CA ARG A 547 17.19 18.37 36.26
C ARG A 547 16.70 17.41 35.17
N VAL A 548 17.40 16.30 34.93
CA VAL A 548 17.03 15.33 33.89
C VAL A 548 16.27 14.19 34.54
N ASN A 549 15.23 13.70 33.87
CA ASN A 549 14.41 12.62 34.38
C ASN A 549 15.18 11.28 34.33
N VAL A 550 14.96 10.41 35.32
CA VAL A 550 15.62 9.09 35.41
C VAL A 550 15.43 8.28 34.14
N LEU A 551 14.23 8.29 33.54
CA LEU A 551 13.97 7.54 32.31
C LEU A 551 14.54 8.22 31.06
N GLU A 552 14.48 9.55 30.97
CA GLU A 552 15.06 10.34 29.88
C GLU A 552 16.56 10.07 29.78
N TYR A 553 17.27 10.21 30.91
CA TYR A 553 18.68 9.85 31.02
C TYR A 553 18.93 8.37 30.68
N ALA A 554 18.06 7.46 31.13
CA ALA A 554 18.17 6.03 30.81
C ALA A 554 18.01 5.69 29.32
N ILE A 555 17.24 6.50 28.57
CA ILE A 555 17.09 6.36 27.12
C ILE A 555 18.38 6.84 26.42
N ASP A 556 18.93 7.98 26.83
CA ASP A 556 20.21 8.50 26.31
C ASP A 556 21.36 7.51 26.54
N ILE A 557 21.40 6.85 27.71
CA ILE A 557 22.42 5.86 28.06
C ILE A 557 22.00 4.40 27.77
N ALA A 558 20.91 4.18 27.02
CA ALA A 558 20.39 2.82 26.77
C ALA A 558 21.36 1.91 25.99
N GLY A 559 22.35 2.49 25.31
CA GLY A 559 23.43 1.75 24.65
C GLY A 559 24.63 1.40 25.55
N SER A 560 24.79 2.04 26.72
CA SER A 560 25.85 1.73 27.70
C SER A 560 25.36 0.91 28.89
N LEU A 561 24.04 0.82 29.09
CA LEU A 561 23.43 -0.07 30.08
C LEU A 561 23.46 -1.52 29.58
N GLU A 562 24.18 -2.40 30.30
CA GLU A 562 24.22 -3.83 29.97
C GLU A 562 22.81 -4.44 29.91
N PRO A 563 22.47 -5.22 28.86
CA PRO A 563 21.19 -5.90 28.76
C PRO A 563 21.04 -6.94 29.88
N VAL A 564 19.81 -7.20 30.32
CA VAL A 564 19.57 -8.20 31.39
C VAL A 564 19.86 -9.59 30.83
N MET A 565 20.97 -10.20 31.25
CA MET A 565 21.36 -11.55 30.85
C MET A 565 20.27 -12.55 31.27
N THR A 566 19.81 -13.36 30.31
CA THR A 566 18.46 -13.98 30.34
C THR A 566 18.27 -15.07 31.40
N GLN A 567 19.32 -15.45 32.14
CA GLN A 567 19.26 -16.43 33.24
C GLN A 567 18.23 -16.04 34.33
N SER A 568 18.09 -14.75 34.65
CA SER A 568 17.14 -14.30 35.69
C SER A 568 15.67 -14.41 35.27
N CYS A 569 15.34 -14.50 33.97
CA CYS A 569 13.94 -14.67 33.54
C CYS A 569 13.33 -16.01 34.01
N ARG A 570 14.16 -17.03 34.24
CA ARG A 570 13.71 -18.32 34.82
C ARG A 570 13.40 -18.17 36.32
N GLU A 571 14.15 -17.34 37.04
CA GLU A 571 13.95 -17.07 38.47
C GLU A 571 12.80 -16.10 38.75
N ILE A 572 12.55 -15.13 37.86
CA ILE A 572 11.41 -14.20 37.97
C ILE A 572 10.06 -14.95 37.84
N TRP A 573 10.02 -16.05 37.09
CA TRP A 573 8.86 -16.98 37.09
C TRP A 573 8.74 -17.78 38.40
N CYS A 574 9.86 -18.16 39.03
CA CYS A 574 9.86 -18.92 40.28
C CYS A 574 9.52 -18.06 41.52
N TYR A 575 9.93 -16.79 41.58
CA TYR A 575 9.70 -15.94 42.75
C TYR A 575 8.23 -15.57 43.00
N GLY A 576 7.33 -15.83 42.04
CA GLY A 576 5.89 -15.71 42.22
C GLY A 576 5.22 -16.91 42.91
N HIS A 577 5.85 -18.10 42.88
CA HIS A 577 5.21 -19.36 43.30
C HIS A 577 5.34 -19.69 44.79
N GLY A 578 6.10 -18.91 45.57
CA GLY A 578 6.30 -19.10 47.02
C GLY A 578 5.16 -18.59 47.91
N LYS A 579 4.20 -17.82 47.38
CA LYS A 579 2.96 -17.48 48.08
C LYS A 579 1.78 -18.13 47.37
N THR A 580 1.22 -19.16 48.00
CA THR A 580 -0.07 -19.73 47.62
C THR A 580 -1.11 -18.62 47.53
N TRP A 581 -1.49 -18.24 46.32
CA TRP A 581 -2.72 -17.46 46.10
C TRP A 581 -3.90 -18.35 46.51
N LYS A 582 -4.35 -18.22 47.76
CA LYS A 582 -5.72 -18.54 48.16
C LYS A 582 -6.68 -17.50 47.59
N GLY A 583 -6.63 -17.30 46.27
CA GLY A 583 -7.73 -16.71 45.53
C GLY A 583 -8.79 -17.79 45.37
N ASN A 584 -10.01 -17.52 45.80
CA ASN A 584 -11.11 -18.49 45.69
C ASN A 584 -11.21 -19.01 44.25
N SER A 585 -11.13 -20.33 44.10
CA SER A 585 -11.35 -21.05 42.84
C SER A 585 -12.82 -21.02 42.42
N ALA A 586 -13.40 -19.83 42.29
CA ALA A 586 -14.60 -19.60 41.51
C ALA A 586 -14.19 -19.69 40.03
N GLY A 587 -14.06 -20.94 39.55
CA GLY A 587 -13.69 -21.25 38.18
C GLY A 587 -14.69 -20.65 37.19
N ARG A 588 -14.38 -19.44 36.69
CA ARG A 588 -14.88 -19.04 35.38
C ARG A 588 -13.99 -19.74 34.37
N GLU A 589 -14.45 -20.89 33.90
CA GLU A 589 -13.98 -21.45 32.64
C GLU A 589 -14.00 -20.31 31.61
N PHE A 590 -12.88 -20.10 30.92
CA PHE A 590 -12.83 -19.15 29.82
C PHE A 590 -13.62 -19.77 28.67
N HIS A 591 -14.95 -19.59 28.66
CA HIS A 591 -15.82 -20.08 27.61
C HIS A 591 -15.44 -19.43 26.28
N GLN A 592 -14.59 -20.15 25.55
CA GLN A 592 -13.98 -19.76 24.31
C GLN A 592 -15.02 -19.93 23.19
N SER A 593 -15.94 -18.97 23.06
CA SER A 593 -16.92 -19.00 21.99
C SER A 593 -16.25 -18.70 20.64
N ASP A 594 -15.98 -19.75 19.87
CA ASP A 594 -15.41 -19.62 18.52
C ASP A 594 -16.38 -18.98 17.50
N SER A 595 -17.66 -18.88 17.85
CA SER A 595 -18.69 -18.22 17.03
C SER A 595 -18.60 -16.69 17.10
N HIS A 596 -18.87 -16.05 15.96
CA HIS A 596 -19.25 -14.62 15.93
C HIS A 596 -20.46 -14.39 16.86
N SER A 597 -20.59 -13.17 17.39
CA SER A 597 -21.69 -12.81 18.30
C SER A 597 -23.04 -12.90 17.61
N ASN A 598 -23.15 -12.41 16.37
CA ASN A 598 -24.42 -12.28 15.66
C ASN A 598 -24.56 -13.23 14.46
N SER A 599 -25.78 -13.34 13.95
CA SER A 599 -26.06 -13.94 12.64
C SER A 599 -25.66 -13.02 11.49
N VAL A 600 -25.49 -13.58 10.29
CA VAL A 600 -25.15 -12.79 9.08
C VAL A 600 -26.20 -11.71 8.80
N LEU A 601 -27.49 -11.99 9.01
CA LEU A 601 -28.57 -11.05 8.75
C LEU A 601 -28.54 -9.85 9.70
N GLU A 602 -28.29 -10.10 10.99
CA GLU A 602 -28.14 -9.04 12.00
C GLU A 602 -26.88 -8.20 11.73
N GLU A 603 -25.74 -8.85 11.41
CA GLU A 603 -24.52 -8.14 10.99
C GLU A 603 -24.81 -7.23 9.78
N VAL A 604 -25.49 -7.74 8.74
CA VAL A 604 -25.89 -6.97 7.55
C VAL A 604 -26.81 -5.80 7.93
N GLN A 605 -27.78 -6.00 8.82
CA GLN A 605 -28.70 -4.94 9.25
C GLN A 605 -27.97 -3.84 10.05
N ILE A 606 -27.07 -4.20 10.96
CA ILE A 606 -26.30 -3.25 11.78
C ILE A 606 -25.34 -2.44 10.90
N LEU A 607 -24.58 -3.12 10.02
CA LEU A 607 -23.69 -2.47 9.05
C LEU A 607 -24.48 -1.61 8.06
N GLY A 608 -25.66 -2.08 7.63
CA GLY A 608 -26.62 -1.34 6.81
C GLY A 608 -27.04 -0.02 7.45
N GLN A 609 -27.46 -0.04 8.72
CA GLN A 609 -27.81 1.18 9.45
C GLN A 609 -26.62 2.14 9.62
N ARG A 610 -25.42 1.59 9.91
CA ARG A 610 -24.17 2.36 10.07
C ARG A 610 -23.82 3.11 8.79
N SER A 611 -23.67 2.39 7.68
CA SER A 611 -23.24 2.97 6.40
C SER A 611 -24.33 3.85 5.76
N CYS A 612 -25.62 3.54 5.95
CA CYS A 612 -26.71 4.43 5.59
C CYS A 612 -26.62 5.79 6.32
N LYS A 613 -26.47 5.80 7.65
CA LYS A 613 -26.23 7.04 8.42
C LYS A 613 -24.99 7.79 7.96
N ASN A 614 -23.91 7.08 7.63
CA ASN A 614 -22.68 7.68 7.13
C ASN A 614 -22.95 8.45 5.82
N ILE A 615 -23.49 7.77 4.80
CA ILE A 615 -23.78 8.34 3.48
C ILE A 615 -24.72 9.57 3.57
N PHE A 616 -25.81 9.50 4.33
CA PHE A 616 -26.72 10.64 4.50
C PHE A 616 -26.09 11.85 5.21
N ARG A 617 -25.03 11.65 6.00
CA ARG A 617 -24.28 12.74 6.66
C ARG A 617 -23.13 13.27 5.82
N THR A 618 -22.58 12.47 4.91
CA THR A 618 -21.56 12.87 3.92
C THR A 618 -22.19 13.67 2.77
N LYS A 619 -22.86 14.78 3.10
CA LYS A 619 -23.63 15.60 2.15
C LYS A 619 -22.82 16.03 0.92
N GLN A 620 -21.52 16.30 1.07
CA GLN A 620 -20.65 16.78 -0.01
C GLN A 620 -20.60 15.77 -1.17
N LEU A 621 -20.20 14.51 -0.92
CA LEU A 621 -20.09 13.48 -1.95
C LEU A 621 -21.44 13.16 -2.63
N PHE A 622 -22.52 13.08 -1.83
CA PHE A 622 -23.87 12.89 -2.39
C PHE A 622 -24.26 14.04 -3.32
N THR A 623 -24.10 15.29 -2.86
CA THR A 623 -24.51 16.49 -3.60
C THR A 623 -23.67 16.68 -4.86
N THR A 624 -22.35 16.47 -4.78
CA THR A 624 -21.46 16.54 -5.94
C THR A 624 -21.88 15.55 -7.02
N ARG A 625 -22.15 14.29 -6.68
CA ARG A 625 -22.58 13.29 -7.69
C ARG A 625 -23.96 13.56 -8.26
N ALA A 626 -24.93 13.98 -7.44
CA ALA A 626 -26.26 14.34 -7.92
C ALA A 626 -26.21 15.56 -8.87
N LEU A 627 -25.41 16.57 -8.52
CA LEU A 627 -25.20 17.77 -9.34
C LEU A 627 -24.47 17.42 -10.64
N GLN A 628 -23.40 16.64 -10.58
CA GLN A 628 -22.63 16.18 -11.74
C GLN A 628 -23.48 15.35 -12.70
N ALA A 629 -24.28 14.41 -12.20
CA ALA A 629 -25.21 13.63 -13.02
C ALA A 629 -26.25 14.52 -13.71
N SER A 630 -26.78 15.52 -13.01
CA SER A 630 -27.76 16.46 -13.56
C SER A 630 -27.14 17.39 -14.62
N ILE A 631 -25.98 17.97 -14.34
CA ILE A 631 -25.25 18.87 -15.26
C ILE A 631 -24.78 18.10 -16.49
N ALA A 632 -24.14 16.93 -16.32
CA ALA A 632 -23.69 16.12 -17.44
C ALA A 632 -24.86 15.62 -18.29
N GLY A 633 -26.00 15.31 -17.67
CA GLY A 633 -27.21 14.97 -18.41
C GLY A 633 -27.75 16.11 -19.26
N LEU A 634 -27.77 17.34 -18.73
CA LEU A 634 -28.14 18.54 -19.48
C LEU A 634 -27.16 18.85 -20.62
N ILE A 635 -25.84 18.75 -20.37
CA ILE A 635 -24.81 19.00 -21.40
C ILE A 635 -24.87 17.94 -22.51
N LEU A 636 -24.93 16.65 -22.16
CA LEU A 636 -24.99 15.59 -23.16
C LEU A 636 -26.30 15.62 -23.96
N GLY A 637 -27.42 15.92 -23.29
CA GLY A 637 -28.71 16.13 -23.95
C GLY A 637 -28.74 17.34 -24.89
N SER A 638 -28.03 18.43 -24.57
CA SER A 638 -27.97 19.62 -25.43
C SER A 638 -27.05 19.44 -26.65
N ILE A 639 -25.98 18.64 -26.55
CA ILE A 639 -25.10 18.29 -27.69
C ILE A 639 -25.87 17.46 -28.74
N TYR A 640 -26.77 16.58 -28.32
CA TYR A 640 -27.55 15.69 -29.18
C TYR A 640 -29.03 16.11 -29.32
N LEU A 641 -29.31 17.42 -29.22
CA LEU A 641 -30.67 17.96 -29.16
C LEU A 641 -31.51 17.57 -30.39
N ASN A 642 -32.69 16.98 -30.16
CA ASN A 642 -33.67 16.62 -31.21
C ASN A 642 -33.16 15.71 -32.36
N VAL A 643 -32.05 14.99 -32.18
CA VAL A 643 -31.55 13.99 -33.16
C VAL A 643 -32.60 12.91 -33.46
N GLY A 644 -33.54 12.69 -32.52
CA GLY A 644 -34.76 11.89 -32.70
C GLY A 644 -35.56 12.14 -33.98
N ASN A 645 -35.53 13.37 -34.52
CA ASN A 645 -36.35 13.78 -35.66
C ASN A 645 -35.71 13.54 -37.05
N GLN A 646 -34.41 13.23 -37.13
CA GLN A 646 -33.71 12.97 -38.39
C GLN A 646 -33.63 11.47 -38.72
N LYS A 647 -34.03 11.07 -39.94
CA LYS A 647 -34.23 9.65 -40.31
C LYS A 647 -32.96 8.82 -40.62
N GLN A 648 -31.92 9.43 -41.20
CA GLN A 648 -30.77 8.68 -41.74
C GLN A 648 -29.45 9.09 -41.08
N GLU A 649 -29.04 10.36 -41.16
CA GLU A 649 -27.90 10.89 -40.39
C GLU A 649 -28.11 10.73 -38.88
N GLY A 650 -29.35 10.93 -38.42
CA GLY A 650 -29.74 10.78 -37.02
C GLY A 650 -29.54 9.38 -36.43
N ARG A 651 -29.36 8.32 -37.25
CA ARG A 651 -29.08 6.97 -36.72
C ARG A 651 -27.66 6.85 -36.17
N VAL A 652 -26.68 7.31 -36.93
CA VAL A 652 -25.25 7.31 -36.54
C VAL A 652 -25.06 8.19 -35.30
N LEU A 653 -25.65 9.38 -35.29
CA LEU A 653 -25.63 10.30 -34.15
C LEU A 653 -26.27 9.68 -32.88
N ARG A 654 -27.40 8.96 -33.00
CA ARG A 654 -28.00 8.22 -31.86
C ARG A 654 -27.12 7.08 -31.35
N THR A 655 -26.49 6.30 -32.22
CA THR A 655 -25.56 5.25 -31.79
C THR A 655 -24.31 5.83 -31.10
N GLY A 656 -23.78 6.95 -31.60
CA GLY A 656 -22.70 7.68 -30.93
C GLY A 656 -23.13 8.22 -29.55
N PHE A 657 -24.33 8.80 -29.46
CA PHE A 657 -24.91 9.26 -28.19
C PHE A 657 -24.99 8.13 -27.15
N PHE A 658 -25.45 6.92 -27.51
CA PHE A 658 -25.47 5.78 -26.59
C PHE A 658 -24.06 5.37 -26.14
N ALA A 659 -23.09 5.33 -27.05
CA ALA A 659 -21.69 5.01 -26.76
C ALA A 659 -21.06 6.03 -25.77
N PHE A 660 -21.24 7.34 -26.01
CA PHE A 660 -20.73 8.39 -25.12
C PHE A 660 -21.47 8.43 -23.77
N THR A 661 -22.79 8.18 -23.76
CA THR A 661 -23.58 8.04 -22.52
C THR A 661 -23.01 6.95 -21.62
N LEU A 662 -22.76 5.75 -22.18
CA LEU A 662 -22.18 4.65 -21.44
C LEU A 662 -20.77 4.98 -20.95
N THR A 663 -19.94 5.60 -21.81
CA THR A 663 -18.57 6.01 -21.45
C THR A 663 -18.55 6.96 -20.26
N PHE A 664 -19.43 7.96 -20.25
CA PHE A 664 -19.56 8.89 -19.12
C PHE A 664 -20.00 8.17 -17.84
N LEU A 665 -21.09 7.39 -17.90
CA LEU A 665 -21.66 6.72 -16.73
C LEU A 665 -20.68 5.73 -16.10
N LEU A 666 -20.08 4.86 -16.92
CA LEU A 666 -19.11 3.87 -16.48
C LEU A 666 -17.88 4.56 -15.85
N SER A 667 -17.32 5.58 -16.52
CA SER A 667 -16.15 6.32 -16.01
C SER A 667 -16.42 7.05 -14.69
N SER A 668 -17.60 7.68 -14.55
CA SER A 668 -17.98 8.46 -13.35
C SER A 668 -17.93 7.65 -12.05
N THR A 669 -18.19 6.33 -12.13
CA THR A 669 -18.15 5.46 -10.93
C THR A 669 -16.75 5.27 -10.34
N THR A 670 -15.68 5.59 -11.09
CA THR A 670 -14.29 5.52 -10.62
C THR A 670 -14.04 6.43 -9.41
N GLU A 671 -14.83 7.50 -9.25
CA GLU A 671 -14.84 8.36 -8.05
C GLU A 671 -15.23 7.61 -6.75
N GLY A 672 -15.77 6.39 -6.84
CA GLY A 672 -16.03 5.53 -5.68
C GLY A 672 -14.77 4.89 -5.11
N LEU A 673 -13.71 4.76 -5.92
CA LEU A 673 -12.46 4.10 -5.54
C LEU A 673 -11.86 4.58 -4.20
N PRO A 674 -11.65 5.89 -3.92
CA PRO A 674 -11.03 6.32 -2.67
C PRO A 674 -11.88 5.97 -1.44
N ILE A 675 -13.21 6.02 -1.56
CA ILE A 675 -14.14 5.63 -0.49
C ILE A 675 -13.98 4.15 -0.16
N PHE A 676 -14.01 3.27 -1.17
CA PHE A 676 -13.81 1.84 -0.96
C PHE A 676 -12.41 1.51 -0.41
N LEU A 677 -11.37 2.26 -0.80
CA LEU A 677 -10.01 2.09 -0.25
C LEU A 677 -9.92 2.47 1.24
N GLN A 678 -10.62 3.54 1.65
CA GLN A 678 -10.72 3.97 3.05
C GLN A 678 -11.52 2.96 3.89
N ASP A 679 -12.72 2.58 3.42
CA ASP A 679 -13.56 1.59 4.10
C ASP A 679 -12.86 0.23 4.21
N ARG A 680 -12.07 -0.18 3.21
CA ARG A 680 -11.26 -1.41 3.26
C ARG A 680 -10.26 -1.41 4.43
N ARG A 681 -9.64 -0.26 4.77
CA ARG A 681 -8.73 -0.15 5.93
C ARG A 681 -9.48 -0.42 7.24
N ILE A 682 -10.69 0.14 7.38
CA ILE A 682 -11.57 -0.06 8.54
C ILE A 682 -12.06 -1.52 8.60
N LEU A 683 -12.52 -2.08 7.47
CA LEU A 683 -12.95 -3.47 7.33
C LEU A 683 -11.87 -4.46 7.80
N MET A 684 -10.62 -4.32 7.33
CA MET A 684 -9.53 -5.21 7.72
C MET A 684 -9.27 -5.13 9.23
N ARG A 685 -9.29 -3.92 9.82
CA ARG A 685 -9.14 -3.69 11.26
C ARG A 685 -10.27 -4.35 12.06
N GLU A 686 -11.54 -4.10 11.73
CA GLU A 686 -12.70 -4.67 12.42
C GLU A 686 -12.81 -6.20 12.24
N THR A 687 -12.52 -6.71 11.04
CA THR A 687 -12.52 -8.15 10.72
C THR A 687 -11.37 -8.90 11.39
N SER A 688 -10.19 -8.27 11.56
CA SER A 688 -9.06 -8.85 12.32
C SER A 688 -9.44 -9.13 13.78
N ARG A 689 -10.36 -8.33 14.34
CA ARG A 689 -10.90 -8.42 15.70
C ARG A 689 -12.17 -9.26 15.79
N ARG A 690 -12.54 -9.98 14.71
CA ARG A 690 -13.77 -10.80 14.57
C ARG A 690 -15.08 -10.06 14.90
N ALA A 691 -15.15 -8.74 14.68
CA ALA A 691 -16.37 -7.96 14.96
C ALA A 691 -17.55 -8.35 14.05
N TYR A 692 -17.29 -8.75 12.81
CA TYR A 692 -18.25 -9.27 11.85
C TYR A 692 -17.52 -9.98 10.70
N ARG A 693 -18.28 -10.61 9.80
CA ARG A 693 -17.78 -11.38 8.67
C ARG A 693 -17.63 -10.50 7.43
N VAL A 694 -16.63 -10.76 6.60
CA VAL A 694 -16.42 -10.07 5.30
C VAL A 694 -17.68 -10.16 4.41
N LEU A 695 -18.38 -11.30 4.45
CA LEU A 695 -19.63 -11.52 3.70
C LEU A 695 -20.71 -10.50 4.10
N SER A 696 -20.88 -10.28 5.41
CA SER A 696 -21.88 -9.35 5.95
C SER A 696 -21.60 -7.91 5.54
N TYR A 697 -20.33 -7.52 5.45
CA TYR A 697 -19.94 -6.22 4.89
C TYR A 697 -20.26 -6.10 3.40
N VAL A 698 -19.86 -7.07 2.57
CA VAL A 698 -20.11 -7.00 1.12
C VAL A 698 -21.60 -6.98 0.79
N LEU A 699 -22.42 -7.74 1.54
CA LEU A 699 -23.88 -7.72 1.41
C LEU A 699 -24.49 -6.39 1.86
N ALA A 700 -24.09 -5.86 3.02
CA ALA A 700 -24.58 -4.57 3.52
C ALA A 700 -24.23 -3.42 2.55
N ASP A 701 -22.96 -3.35 2.12
CA ASP A 701 -22.48 -2.37 1.13
C ASP A 701 -23.33 -2.44 -0.15
N THR A 702 -23.47 -3.64 -0.73
CA THR A 702 -24.22 -3.83 -1.98
C THR A 702 -25.66 -3.36 -1.85
N LEU A 703 -26.37 -3.70 -0.77
CA LEU A 703 -27.76 -3.31 -0.55
C LEU A 703 -27.96 -1.80 -0.39
N ILE A 704 -27.01 -1.09 0.20
CA ILE A 704 -27.10 0.36 0.45
C ILE A 704 -26.95 1.19 -0.83
N PHE A 705 -26.10 0.75 -1.77
CA PHE A 705 -25.89 1.46 -3.04
C PHE A 705 -27.08 1.34 -4.01
N ILE A 706 -27.95 0.33 -3.88
CA ILE A 706 -29.12 0.10 -4.74
C ILE A 706 -30.05 1.33 -4.85
N PRO A 707 -30.65 1.85 -3.76
CA PRO A 707 -31.54 3.01 -3.82
C PRO A 707 -30.80 4.32 -4.16
N PHE A 708 -29.55 4.45 -3.76
CA PHE A 708 -28.75 5.66 -4.04
C PHE A 708 -28.44 5.81 -5.54
N LEU A 709 -28.00 4.73 -6.19
CA LEU A 709 -27.72 4.74 -7.63
C LEU A 709 -29.00 4.84 -8.46
N LEU A 710 -30.16 4.43 -7.93
CA LEU A 710 -31.46 4.66 -8.58
C LEU A 710 -31.76 6.16 -8.70
N ILE A 711 -31.57 6.92 -7.62
CA ILE A 711 -31.77 8.38 -7.63
C ILE A 711 -30.83 9.04 -8.64
N ILE A 712 -29.55 8.66 -8.67
CA ILE A 712 -28.58 9.19 -9.64
C ILE A 712 -28.97 8.84 -11.08
N SER A 713 -29.39 7.60 -11.36
CA SER A 713 -29.84 7.21 -12.70
C SER A 713 -31.03 8.02 -13.18
N MET A 714 -32.01 8.31 -12.31
CA MET A 714 -33.18 9.12 -12.67
C MET A 714 -32.82 10.59 -12.92
N LEU A 715 -31.93 11.18 -12.11
CA LEU A 715 -31.43 12.54 -12.29
C LEU A 715 -30.65 12.72 -13.61
N PHE A 716 -29.92 11.70 -14.04
CA PHE A 716 -29.24 11.71 -15.34
C PHE A 716 -30.19 11.40 -16.51
N ALA A 717 -30.97 10.32 -16.41
CA ALA A 717 -31.77 9.82 -17.52
C ALA A 717 -32.91 10.77 -17.93
N THR A 718 -33.55 11.44 -16.96
CA THR A 718 -34.69 12.34 -17.24
C THR A 718 -34.33 13.48 -18.19
N PRO A 719 -33.37 14.39 -17.89
CA PRO A 719 -33.04 15.48 -18.81
C PRO A 719 -32.50 14.95 -20.15
N VAL A 720 -31.65 13.93 -20.13
CA VAL A 720 -31.03 13.36 -21.35
C VAL A 720 -32.09 12.85 -22.33
N TYR A 721 -33.00 11.99 -21.86
CA TYR A 721 -33.96 11.29 -22.72
C TYR A 721 -34.86 12.26 -23.50
N TRP A 722 -35.38 13.26 -22.80
CA TRP A 722 -36.31 14.24 -23.37
C TRP A 722 -35.61 15.31 -24.23
N LEU A 723 -34.36 15.68 -23.95
CA LEU A 723 -33.59 16.63 -24.78
C LEU A 723 -33.13 16.02 -26.12
N VAL A 724 -32.66 14.76 -26.10
CA VAL A 724 -32.25 14.06 -27.34
C VAL A 724 -33.45 13.76 -28.25
N GLY A 725 -34.65 13.64 -27.66
CA GLY A 725 -35.88 13.34 -28.39
C GLY A 725 -36.02 11.88 -28.78
N LEU A 726 -35.56 10.97 -27.90
CA LEU A 726 -35.71 9.51 -28.06
C LEU A 726 -37.20 9.09 -28.09
N ARG A 727 -37.47 7.82 -28.40
CA ARG A 727 -38.83 7.24 -28.54
C ARG A 727 -39.81 7.74 -27.45
N ARG A 728 -40.84 8.51 -27.83
CA ARG A 728 -41.74 9.21 -26.88
C ARG A 728 -42.67 8.32 -26.04
N GLU A 729 -42.55 7.01 -26.14
CA GLU A 729 -43.39 6.06 -25.42
C GLU A 729 -42.86 5.78 -24.00
N LEU A 730 -43.78 5.57 -23.06
CA LEU A 730 -43.44 5.41 -21.65
C LEU A 730 -42.70 4.10 -21.35
N ASP A 731 -42.91 3.04 -22.16
CA ASP A 731 -42.13 1.80 -22.08
C ASP A 731 -40.65 2.05 -22.44
N GLY A 732 -40.40 2.87 -23.46
CA GLY A 732 -39.08 3.27 -23.92
C GLY A 732 -38.32 4.03 -22.83
N PHE A 733 -38.95 5.01 -22.19
CA PHE A 733 -38.33 5.78 -21.10
C PHE A 733 -38.04 4.93 -19.87
N LEU A 734 -39.01 4.13 -19.41
CA LEU A 734 -38.82 3.26 -18.24
C LEU A 734 -37.71 2.23 -18.47
N TYR A 735 -37.65 1.63 -19.66
CA TYR A 735 -36.59 0.68 -19.99
C TYR A 735 -35.22 1.36 -20.12
N PHE A 736 -35.15 2.55 -20.71
CA PHE A 736 -33.92 3.33 -20.76
C PHE A 736 -33.41 3.62 -19.34
N SER A 737 -34.25 4.14 -18.45
CA SER A 737 -33.87 4.42 -17.05
C SER A 737 -33.46 3.14 -16.30
N LEU A 738 -34.12 2.00 -16.55
CA LEU A 738 -33.74 0.69 -16.01
C LEU A 738 -32.33 0.28 -16.45
N VAL A 739 -32.00 0.39 -17.75
CA VAL A 739 -30.66 0.08 -18.29
C VAL A 739 -29.61 0.99 -17.64
N ILE A 740 -29.86 2.30 -17.57
CA ILE A 740 -28.94 3.28 -16.96
C ILE A 740 -28.68 2.96 -15.47
N TRP A 741 -29.71 2.55 -14.73
CA TRP A 741 -29.56 2.12 -13.33
C TRP A 741 -28.71 0.86 -13.17
N ILE A 742 -28.97 -0.17 -14.00
CA ILE A 742 -28.21 -1.42 -13.97
C ILE A 742 -26.74 -1.18 -14.40
N VAL A 743 -26.49 -0.28 -15.35
CA VAL A 743 -25.12 0.16 -15.73
C VAL A 743 -24.38 0.75 -14.53
N LEU A 744 -25.00 1.67 -13.77
CA LEU A 744 -24.38 2.24 -12.58
C LEU A 744 -24.10 1.18 -11.50
N LEU A 745 -25.02 0.24 -11.29
CA LEU A 745 -24.85 -0.87 -10.34
C LEU A 745 -23.71 -1.83 -10.75
N MET A 746 -23.63 -2.16 -12.03
CA MET A 746 -22.59 -3.00 -12.62
C MET A 746 -21.22 -2.34 -12.49
N SER A 747 -21.12 -1.06 -12.86
CA SER A 747 -19.87 -0.30 -12.76
C SER A 747 -19.41 -0.08 -11.32
N ASN A 748 -20.34 0.24 -10.40
CA ASN A 748 -20.01 0.35 -8.97
C ASN A 748 -19.51 -0.98 -8.40
N SER A 749 -20.06 -2.11 -8.86
CA SER A 749 -19.61 -3.45 -8.45
C SER A 749 -18.24 -3.81 -9.03
N PHE A 750 -17.95 -3.41 -10.27
CA PHE A 750 -16.62 -3.51 -10.88
C PHE A 750 -15.57 -2.70 -10.10
N VAL A 751 -15.85 -1.41 -9.82
CA VAL A 751 -14.95 -0.54 -9.04
C VAL A 751 -14.74 -1.09 -7.62
N ALA A 752 -15.78 -1.62 -6.96
CA ALA A 752 -15.66 -2.25 -5.65
C ALA A 752 -14.85 -3.57 -5.67
N CYS A 753 -14.87 -4.32 -6.77
CA CYS A 753 -14.01 -5.49 -6.96
C CYS A 753 -12.54 -5.09 -7.13
N PHE A 754 -12.25 -4.07 -7.96
CA PHE A 754 -10.88 -3.61 -8.18
C PHE A 754 -10.28 -2.85 -7.00
N SER A 755 -11.08 -2.12 -6.21
CA SER A 755 -10.64 -1.52 -4.95
C SER A 755 -10.22 -2.57 -3.91
N ALA A 756 -10.80 -3.77 -3.95
CA ALA A 756 -10.34 -4.91 -3.15
C ALA A 756 -8.98 -5.45 -3.63
N LEU A 757 -8.67 -5.37 -4.93
CA LEU A 757 -7.48 -5.94 -5.55
C LEU A 757 -6.23 -5.03 -5.44
N VAL A 758 -6.36 -3.74 -5.73
CA VAL A 758 -5.21 -2.82 -5.84
C VAL A 758 -4.63 -2.43 -4.48
N PRO A 759 -3.35 -2.02 -4.39
CA PRO A 759 -2.81 -1.48 -3.14
C PRO A 759 -3.38 -0.09 -2.87
N ASN A 760 -3.14 0.86 -3.79
CA ASN A 760 -3.31 2.31 -3.61
C ASN A 760 -4.19 2.93 -4.71
N PHE A 761 -4.58 4.20 -4.53
CA PHE A 761 -5.48 4.93 -5.41
C PHE A 761 -4.96 5.04 -6.86
N ILE A 762 -3.69 5.44 -7.06
CA ILE A 762 -3.08 5.65 -8.39
C ILE A 762 -3.08 4.37 -9.24
N MET A 763 -2.73 3.23 -8.63
CA MET A 763 -2.80 1.91 -9.28
C MET A 763 -4.25 1.53 -9.62
N GLY A 764 -5.21 1.86 -8.75
CA GLY A 764 -6.63 1.63 -8.98
C GLY A 764 -7.20 2.41 -10.16
N THR A 765 -6.95 3.72 -10.23
CA THR A 765 -7.45 4.55 -11.34
C THR A 765 -6.83 4.14 -12.67
N SER A 766 -5.52 3.85 -12.70
CA SER A 766 -4.82 3.38 -13.90
C SER A 766 -5.38 2.07 -14.44
N VAL A 767 -5.54 1.05 -13.58
CA VAL A 767 -6.07 -0.27 -13.98
C VAL A 767 -7.53 -0.19 -14.42
N ILE A 768 -8.38 0.51 -13.65
CA ILE A 768 -9.80 0.68 -13.98
C ILE A 768 -9.95 1.40 -15.32
N SER A 769 -9.19 2.47 -15.56
CA SER A 769 -9.28 3.25 -16.81
C SER A 769 -8.77 2.46 -18.01
N GLY A 770 -7.67 1.71 -17.88
CA GLY A 770 -7.14 0.87 -18.94
C GLY A 770 -8.09 -0.27 -19.34
N LEU A 771 -8.71 -0.92 -18.36
CA LEU A 771 -9.74 -1.93 -18.61
C LEU A 771 -11.00 -1.31 -19.23
N MET A 772 -11.44 -0.15 -18.75
CA MET A 772 -12.62 0.54 -19.30
C MET A 772 -12.42 0.95 -20.76
N GLY A 773 -11.26 1.52 -21.11
CA GLY A 773 -10.90 1.83 -22.49
C GLY A 773 -10.84 0.59 -23.38
N SER A 774 -10.31 -0.53 -22.86
CA SER A 774 -10.29 -1.82 -23.56
C SER A 774 -11.71 -2.35 -23.82
N PHE A 775 -12.56 -2.36 -22.79
CA PHE A 775 -13.97 -2.78 -22.94
C PHE A 775 -14.74 -1.88 -23.91
N PHE A 776 -14.42 -0.58 -23.99
CA PHE A 776 -15.05 0.33 -24.95
C PHE A 776 -14.62 0.04 -26.40
N LEU A 777 -13.35 -0.29 -26.64
CA LEU A 777 -12.85 -0.67 -27.96
C LEU A 777 -13.57 -1.93 -28.51
N PHE A 778 -13.72 -2.95 -27.66
CA PHE A 778 -14.40 -4.22 -28.01
C PHE A 778 -15.92 -4.22 -27.76
N SER A 779 -16.53 -3.05 -27.55
CA SER A 779 -17.96 -2.91 -27.25
C SER A 779 -18.91 -3.29 -28.41
N GLY A 780 -18.40 -3.37 -29.64
CA GLY A 780 -19.19 -3.45 -30.87
C GLY A 780 -19.33 -2.10 -31.59
N TYR A 781 -19.03 -0.96 -30.93
CA TYR A 781 -19.14 0.37 -31.52
C TYR A 781 -17.96 0.75 -32.45
N PHE A 782 -16.72 0.58 -31.99
CA PHE A 782 -15.54 0.88 -32.81
C PHE A 782 -15.13 -0.27 -33.73
N ILE A 783 -15.22 -1.50 -33.23
CA ILE A 783 -14.91 -2.72 -33.96
C ILE A 783 -16.16 -3.60 -33.93
N ALA A 784 -16.78 -3.78 -35.10
CA ALA A 784 -17.89 -4.70 -35.29
C ALA A 784 -17.46 -6.14 -35.00
N LYS A 785 -18.35 -6.94 -34.38
CA LYS A 785 -18.07 -8.31 -33.91
C LYS A 785 -17.37 -9.18 -34.97
N ASP A 786 -17.85 -9.17 -36.20
CA ASP A 786 -17.34 -10.01 -37.30
C ASP A 786 -15.90 -9.65 -37.74
N ARG A 787 -15.39 -8.50 -37.30
CA ARG A 787 -14.02 -8.04 -37.55
C ARG A 787 -13.10 -8.24 -36.34
N ILE A 788 -13.62 -8.70 -35.20
CA ILE A 788 -12.80 -9.03 -34.03
C ILE A 788 -12.13 -10.38 -34.31
N PRO A 789 -10.79 -10.48 -34.22
CA PRO A 789 -10.11 -11.76 -34.36
C PRO A 789 -10.59 -12.75 -33.28
N VAL A 790 -10.78 -14.03 -33.63
CA VAL A 790 -11.37 -15.06 -32.74
C VAL A 790 -10.69 -15.12 -31.37
N TYR A 791 -9.38 -14.93 -31.30
CA TYR A 791 -8.61 -14.93 -30.05
C TYR A 791 -8.85 -13.71 -29.15
N TRP A 792 -9.49 -12.65 -29.64
CA TRP A 792 -9.95 -11.48 -28.88
C TRP A 792 -11.46 -11.46 -28.62
N GLU A 793 -12.24 -12.40 -29.19
CA GLU A 793 -13.71 -12.39 -29.10
C GLU A 793 -14.20 -12.46 -27.64
N PHE A 794 -13.46 -13.13 -26.74
CA PHE A 794 -13.76 -13.15 -25.30
C PHE A 794 -13.88 -11.74 -24.68
N MET A 795 -13.10 -10.76 -25.16
CA MET A 795 -13.09 -9.40 -24.63
C MET A 795 -14.38 -8.64 -24.98
N HIS A 796 -15.01 -8.99 -26.10
CA HIS A 796 -16.32 -8.48 -26.48
C HIS A 796 -17.41 -9.00 -25.53
N TYR A 797 -17.41 -10.30 -25.19
CA TYR A 797 -18.36 -10.86 -24.22
C TYR A 797 -18.10 -10.45 -22.76
N LEU A 798 -16.86 -10.09 -22.40
CA LEU A 798 -16.49 -9.57 -21.08
C LEU A 798 -16.76 -8.06 -20.93
N SER A 799 -17.00 -7.35 -22.04
CA SER A 799 -17.15 -5.90 -22.06
C SER A 799 -18.35 -5.41 -21.25
N LEU A 800 -18.08 -4.47 -20.33
CA LEU A 800 -19.10 -3.71 -19.60
C LEU A 800 -19.93 -2.77 -20.49
N PHE A 801 -19.53 -2.56 -21.75
CA PHE A 801 -20.23 -1.69 -22.70
C PHE A 801 -21.21 -2.44 -23.59
N LYS A 802 -20.90 -3.69 -23.96
CA LYS A 802 -21.66 -4.48 -24.95
C LYS A 802 -23.15 -4.57 -24.62
N TYR A 803 -23.50 -5.29 -23.56
CA TYR A 803 -24.91 -5.58 -23.25
C TYR A 803 -25.75 -4.33 -22.96
N PRO A 804 -25.22 -3.29 -22.27
CA PRO A 804 -25.92 -2.01 -22.18
C PRO A 804 -26.12 -1.32 -23.54
N PHE A 805 -25.12 -1.32 -24.42
CA PHE A 805 -25.21 -0.69 -25.73
C PHE A 805 -26.29 -1.37 -26.59
N GLU A 806 -26.27 -2.70 -26.67
CA GLU A 806 -27.32 -3.51 -27.32
C GLU A 806 -28.70 -3.23 -26.71
N CYS A 807 -28.82 -3.17 -25.38
CA CYS A 807 -30.09 -2.82 -24.72
C CYS A 807 -30.63 -1.44 -25.12
N LEU A 808 -29.76 -0.43 -25.26
CA LEU A 808 -30.17 0.92 -25.67
C LEU A 808 -30.60 0.95 -27.14
N VAL A 809 -29.85 0.28 -28.02
CA VAL A 809 -30.15 0.16 -29.46
C VAL A 809 -31.48 -0.59 -29.69
N ILE A 810 -31.68 -1.75 -29.05
CA ILE A 810 -32.92 -2.55 -29.14
C ILE A 810 -34.14 -1.76 -28.64
N ASN A 811 -33.97 -0.88 -27.65
CA ASN A 811 -35.07 -0.11 -27.08
C ASN A 811 -35.53 1.06 -27.96
N GLU A 812 -34.60 1.70 -28.68
CA GLU A 812 -34.87 2.83 -29.57
C GLU A 812 -35.38 2.36 -30.95
N TYR A 813 -34.74 1.36 -31.56
CA TYR A 813 -35.04 0.90 -32.92
C TYR A 813 -36.05 -0.26 -32.97
N ARG A 814 -36.98 -0.29 -32.02
CA ARG A 814 -37.97 -1.36 -31.88
C ARG A 814 -38.77 -1.55 -33.17
N GLY A 815 -38.79 -2.76 -33.73
CA GLY A 815 -39.44 -3.08 -35.00
C GLY A 815 -38.78 -2.51 -36.27
N ASP A 816 -37.63 -1.86 -36.20
CA ASP A 816 -36.89 -1.33 -37.36
C ASP A 816 -36.05 -2.43 -38.05
N VAL A 817 -35.88 -2.30 -39.38
CA VAL A 817 -34.99 -3.16 -40.18
C VAL A 817 -33.55 -3.05 -39.70
N PHE A 818 -33.16 -1.89 -39.16
CA PHE A 818 -31.83 -1.63 -38.61
C PHE A 818 -31.38 -2.63 -37.53
N LEU A 819 -32.30 -3.24 -36.77
CA LEU A 819 -31.94 -4.27 -35.79
C LEU A 819 -31.39 -5.54 -36.47
N LYS A 820 -31.98 -5.93 -37.61
CA LYS A 820 -31.52 -7.08 -38.41
C LYS A 820 -30.19 -6.80 -39.11
N GLU A 821 -29.90 -5.54 -39.43
CA GLU A 821 -28.60 -5.12 -39.98
C GLU A 821 -27.46 -5.21 -38.94
N GLN A 822 -27.77 -5.26 -37.64
CA GLN A 822 -26.80 -5.40 -36.55
C GLN A 822 -26.80 -6.78 -35.85
N ASP A 823 -27.51 -7.78 -36.40
CA ASP A 823 -27.67 -9.12 -35.79
C ASP A 823 -28.29 -9.09 -34.37
N LEU A 824 -29.18 -8.12 -34.13
CA LEU A 824 -29.88 -7.91 -32.85
C LEU A 824 -31.37 -8.29 -32.94
N GLU A 825 -31.87 -8.98 -31.92
CA GLU A 825 -33.27 -9.36 -31.78
C GLU A 825 -33.96 -8.70 -30.58
N GLU A 826 -35.26 -8.40 -30.68
CA GLU A 826 -36.07 -7.97 -29.52
C GLU A 826 -36.10 -9.02 -28.39
N SER A 827 -35.89 -10.31 -28.71
CA SER A 827 -35.78 -11.41 -27.75
C SER A 827 -34.62 -11.22 -26.75
N GLN A 828 -33.52 -10.62 -27.21
CA GLN A 828 -32.29 -10.43 -26.45
C GLN A 828 -32.43 -9.34 -25.36
N LYS A 829 -33.45 -8.47 -25.45
CA LYS A 829 -33.71 -7.36 -24.54
C LYS A 829 -33.60 -7.75 -23.05
N TRP A 830 -34.36 -8.77 -22.64
CA TRP A 830 -34.35 -9.26 -21.25
C TRP A 830 -33.16 -10.17 -20.93
N SER A 831 -32.65 -10.90 -21.93
CA SER A 831 -31.44 -11.74 -21.78
C SER A 831 -30.22 -10.89 -21.40
N ASN A 832 -30.02 -9.77 -22.10
CA ASN A 832 -28.90 -8.85 -21.88
C ASN A 832 -28.97 -8.18 -20.49
N LEU A 833 -30.16 -7.80 -20.02
CA LEU A 833 -30.35 -7.35 -18.64
C LEU A 833 -30.02 -8.45 -17.62
N GLY A 834 -30.38 -9.71 -17.89
CA GLY A 834 -30.00 -10.87 -17.08
C GLY A 834 -28.47 -11.05 -17.00
N ILE A 835 -27.77 -10.89 -18.12
CA ILE A 835 -26.30 -10.95 -18.16
C ILE A 835 -25.69 -9.79 -17.37
N MET A 836 -26.20 -8.56 -17.52
CA MET A 836 -25.76 -7.39 -16.74
C MET A 836 -25.98 -7.60 -15.22
N ALA A 837 -27.10 -8.21 -14.82
CA ALA A 837 -27.34 -8.60 -13.43
C ALA A 837 -26.36 -9.69 -12.96
N SER A 838 -26.01 -10.64 -13.81
CA SER A 838 -24.98 -11.66 -13.51
C SER A 838 -23.60 -11.05 -13.28
N PHE A 839 -23.22 -10.00 -14.01
CA PHE A 839 -21.97 -9.26 -13.77
C PHE A 839 -21.98 -8.52 -12.43
N ILE A 840 -23.10 -7.89 -12.04
CA ILE A 840 -23.24 -7.28 -10.70
C ILE A 840 -22.91 -8.31 -9.61
N VAL A 841 -23.54 -9.49 -9.66
CA VAL A 841 -23.29 -10.56 -8.69
C VAL A 841 -21.86 -11.09 -8.80
N GLY A 842 -21.36 -11.35 -10.01
CA GLY A 842 -20.04 -11.89 -10.28
C GLY A 842 -18.90 -11.03 -9.72
N TYR A 843 -18.91 -9.71 -9.98
CA TYR A 843 -17.91 -8.80 -9.43
C TYR A 843 -18.01 -8.65 -7.90
N ARG A 844 -19.21 -8.70 -7.32
CA ARG A 844 -19.37 -8.69 -5.85
C ARG A 844 -18.86 -9.98 -5.19
N VAL A 845 -19.08 -11.13 -5.82
CA VAL A 845 -18.55 -12.43 -5.35
C VAL A 845 -17.02 -12.49 -5.50
N LEU A 846 -16.47 -12.05 -6.62
CA LEU A 846 -15.02 -11.97 -6.83
C LEU A 846 -14.36 -11.00 -5.82
N GLY A 847 -14.95 -9.81 -5.64
CA GLY A 847 -14.52 -8.85 -4.62
C GLY A 847 -14.57 -9.42 -3.20
N PHE A 848 -15.62 -10.19 -2.87
CA PHE A 848 -15.69 -10.91 -1.59
C PHE A 848 -14.53 -11.89 -1.41
N PHE A 849 -14.20 -12.73 -2.40
CA PHE A 849 -13.07 -13.66 -2.29
C PHE A 849 -11.73 -12.94 -2.14
N ILE A 850 -11.51 -11.84 -2.87
CA ILE A 850 -10.29 -11.02 -2.76
C ILE A 850 -10.19 -10.37 -1.37
N LEU A 851 -11.27 -9.77 -0.86
CA LEU A 851 -11.32 -9.19 0.49
C LEU A 851 -11.15 -10.26 1.57
N TRP A 852 -11.78 -11.42 1.42
CA TRP A 852 -11.65 -12.54 2.34
C TRP A 852 -10.22 -13.06 2.40
N TYR A 853 -9.57 -13.28 1.25
CA TYR A 853 -8.17 -13.68 1.18
C TYR A 853 -7.21 -12.64 1.78
N ARG A 854 -7.44 -11.33 1.53
CA ARG A 854 -6.67 -10.25 2.18
C ARG A 854 -6.89 -10.20 3.70
N CYS A 855 -8.13 -10.36 4.15
CA CYS A 855 -8.46 -10.42 5.59
C CYS A 855 -7.98 -11.71 6.26
N TYR A 856 -7.76 -12.78 5.50
CA TYR A 856 -7.13 -14.01 5.97
C TYR A 856 -5.61 -13.84 6.06
N ARG A 857 -4.96 -13.27 5.05
CA ARG A 857 -3.51 -13.01 5.00
C ARG A 857 -3.01 -11.90 5.95
N THR A 858 -3.94 -11.14 6.55
CA THR A 858 -3.65 -10.18 7.64
C THR A 858 -3.99 -10.75 9.03
N LYS A 859 -4.40 -12.03 9.08
CA LYS A 859 -4.63 -12.82 10.31
C LYS A 859 -3.62 -13.96 10.42
N SER A 860 -3.39 -14.68 9.32
CA SER A 860 -2.19 -15.49 9.15
C SER A 860 -0.96 -14.60 9.08
#